data_AF-K9TT49-F1
#
_entry.id   AF-K9TT49-F1
#
_cell.length_a   1.000
_cell.length_b   1.000
_cell.length_c   1.000
_cell.angle_alpha   90.00
_cell.angle_beta   90.00
_cell.angle_gamma   90.00
#
_symmetry.space_group_name_H-M   'P 1'
#
loop_
_entity.id
_entity.type
_entity.pdbx_description
1 polymer ?
#
loop_
_entity_poly.entity_id
_entity_poly.type
_entity_poly.pdbx_seq_one_letter_code
_entity_poly.pdbx_strand_id
1 'polypeptide(L)'
;MTQSVPPPKPPALVQHLTPKQISPPRSREERPFAVAELLTARSPASPAATTRTAAAIAIKKAVMLGSEVTVSYGAEQFDIAQTDIGIEPIGKTERKRQKVEENFICSAAAICHRTSAVKRPAQPIPAFRPSGAIVKFNKLLAQVTTPTNPSELNQTRPQELDFRAPTPSSPSGQTQPPQQAPQPTPTNVPATKRRVIEVNSDRQEYDANRRIVTAEGRVEVRLQDGVLNADRLQVSIPNLIAVGEGNVVYTTGKQVLRGERFTFNIVQDSGTLQGGRGEIFIPSASQDFAAPLESDVTTSSVLPGGDRFTPNQPLQQVTNAGGLNINYGSKRGIAGVPPLNQKGGTVKRLRFEAETINFYREGWQAQNVRITNDPFSPPELELRADRVTLVRETPQRDRIRTQKQRLVFDQRFSLPIPRDQAVIDRNQRETNPALAQIGFDGDDRGGIFIERNFPIFNADAVQFSVTPQFFVQKAIDEGNGNFFDSEYFGLRANLRASTGLRNAITGSAILTSLDFGDLEDNLRGSLRFQQLVGGRLAHTVSLEASYRDRLYNGTLGYQDVQSSIGGIVNSPIVPLGNTGINLSYQLGYQYINANTDRLELLDTVRENDRASLGRFQGSVALNRGFLLWEGKGLPATAEQGLKYTPVPVVPYLAAFAGVTGTSSFYSNGDNQSTLIGTVGLEGQIGHFSRPFLDYTRVNVSYSEGLRSGISPFLFDRAADTRVLGFGFTQQLYGPFRIGFQTSFNLDNNDTLSTDYVLEYSRRTYGVVLRYNPELEIGSISLRISDFNWTGGGDPFSTTGVRPVVGGVERGD
;
A
#
# COMPACT_ATOMS: atom_id res chain seq x y z
N MET A 1 -41.66 29.11 -28.56
CA MET A 1 -42.73 28.35 -27.87
C MET A 1 -42.18 27.90 -26.52
N THR A 2 -42.87 28.20 -25.42
CA THR A 2 -42.44 27.90 -24.06
C THR A 2 -43.20 26.70 -23.52
N GLN A 3 -42.50 25.68 -22.99
CA GLN A 3 -43.13 24.58 -22.24
C GLN A 3 -42.95 24.80 -20.73
N SER A 4 -43.98 24.42 -19.97
CA SER A 4 -44.14 24.71 -18.54
C SER A 4 -43.60 23.60 -17.65
N VAL A 5 -42.83 23.97 -16.61
CA VAL A 5 -42.42 23.07 -15.52
C VAL A 5 -43.57 22.94 -14.50
N PRO A 6 -43.94 21.72 -14.04
CA PRO A 6 -44.99 21.54 -13.04
C PRO A 6 -44.53 21.91 -11.61
N PRO A 7 -45.43 22.38 -10.73
CA PRO A 7 -45.10 22.78 -9.36
C PRO A 7 -44.88 21.58 -8.40
N PRO A 8 -44.12 21.78 -7.30
CA PRO A 8 -43.86 20.73 -6.32
C PRO A 8 -45.08 20.38 -5.45
N LYS A 9 -45.12 19.15 -4.94
CA LYS A 9 -46.15 18.66 -4.00
C LYS A 9 -45.95 19.23 -2.58
N PRO A 10 -47.02 19.60 -1.86
CA PRO A 10 -46.94 20.00 -0.45
C PRO A 10 -46.69 18.80 0.50
N PRO A 11 -46.15 19.05 1.71
CA PRO A 11 -45.92 18.02 2.73
C PRO A 11 -47.23 17.56 3.40
N ALA A 12 -47.21 16.34 3.98
CA ALA A 12 -48.34 15.78 4.72
C ALA A 12 -48.44 16.32 6.16
N LEU A 13 -49.66 16.38 6.68
CA LEU A 13 -49.97 16.89 8.03
C LEU A 13 -49.50 15.91 9.13
N VAL A 14 -49.01 16.47 10.25
CA VAL A 14 -48.85 15.76 11.52
C VAL A 14 -50.14 15.88 12.32
N GLN A 15 -50.63 14.77 12.88
CA GLN A 15 -51.87 14.72 13.64
C GLN A 15 -51.58 14.50 15.14
N HIS A 16 -51.90 15.49 15.97
CA HIS A 16 -51.78 15.40 17.43
C HIS A 16 -53.06 14.84 18.09
N LEU A 17 -52.90 13.96 19.07
CA LEU A 17 -53.92 13.60 20.08
C LEU A 17 -53.28 13.50 21.47
N THR A 18 -54.09 13.62 22.52
CA THR A 18 -53.73 14.10 23.87
C THR A 18 -53.87 13.06 25.01
N PRO A 19 -53.31 13.29 26.23
CA PRO A 19 -53.02 12.24 27.23
C PRO A 19 -54.02 12.06 28.41
N LYS A 20 -53.86 10.95 29.18
CA LYS A 20 -54.46 10.57 30.49
C LYS A 20 -53.56 9.46 31.14
N GLN A 21 -52.93 9.54 32.33
CA GLN A 21 -53.39 9.54 33.75
C GLN A 21 -54.02 8.19 34.23
N ILE A 22 -53.80 7.60 35.44
CA ILE A 22 -52.84 7.70 36.60
C ILE A 22 -53.17 6.50 37.59
N SER A 23 -52.34 5.88 38.46
CA SER A 23 -50.88 5.58 38.47
C SER A 23 -50.42 4.34 39.33
N PRO A 24 -50.46 4.25 40.69
CA PRO A 24 -49.48 3.44 41.48
C PRO A 24 -50.04 2.60 42.69
N PRO A 25 -49.29 2.12 43.72
CA PRO A 25 -47.91 1.55 43.87
C PRO A 25 -47.82 0.20 44.68
N ARG A 26 -46.61 -0.38 44.85
CA ARG A 26 -46.03 -1.15 46.02
C ARG A 26 -44.61 -1.65 45.61
N SER A 27 -43.47 -1.47 46.33
CA SER A 27 -43.00 -1.93 47.67
C SER A 27 -43.03 -3.45 47.87
N ARG A 28 -42.03 -4.16 48.41
CA ARG A 28 -40.79 -3.82 49.18
C ARG A 28 -39.65 -4.79 48.71
N GLU A 29 -38.52 -5.15 49.34
CA GLU A 29 -37.92 -5.10 50.71
C GLU A 29 -36.35 -5.15 50.56
N GLU A 30 -35.55 -5.31 51.63
CA GLU A 30 -34.06 -5.33 51.59
C GLU A 30 -33.42 -6.32 52.63
N ARG A 31 -32.22 -6.87 52.34
CA ARG A 31 -31.25 -7.55 53.27
C ARG A 31 -31.64 -8.93 53.89
N PRO A 32 -30.76 -9.60 54.67
CA PRO A 32 -29.33 -9.97 54.44
C PRO A 32 -29.04 -11.48 54.74
N PHE A 33 -27.78 -11.94 54.63
CA PHE A 33 -26.99 -12.58 55.72
C PHE A 33 -25.59 -13.04 55.21
N ALA A 34 -24.71 -13.52 56.11
CA ALA A 34 -23.29 -13.84 55.84
C ALA A 34 -22.71 -14.85 56.87
N VAL A 35 -21.39 -15.14 56.75
CA VAL A 35 -20.45 -15.75 57.72
C VAL A 35 -20.16 -17.27 57.61
N ALA A 36 -18.85 -17.58 57.66
CA ALA A 36 -18.18 -18.88 57.90
C ALA A 36 -18.27 -19.98 56.79
N GLU A 37 -17.32 -20.92 56.68
CA GLU A 37 -16.14 -21.20 57.53
C GLU A 37 -14.84 -21.55 56.73
N LEU A 38 -13.72 -21.66 57.44
CA LEU A 38 -12.36 -21.94 56.93
C LEU A 38 -12.15 -23.40 56.50
N LEU A 39 -11.17 -23.63 55.62
CA LEU A 39 -10.01 -24.45 55.98
C LEU A 39 -8.76 -24.15 55.12
N THR A 40 -7.60 -24.13 55.79
CA THR A 40 -6.24 -24.01 55.23
C THR A 40 -5.67 -25.43 54.97
N ALA A 41 -4.55 -25.70 54.29
CA ALA A 41 -3.50 -24.93 53.60
C ALA A 41 -3.13 -25.70 52.29
N ARG A 42 -1.99 -25.59 51.57
CA ARG A 42 -0.62 -25.10 51.84
C ARG A 42 0.12 -24.93 50.50
N SER A 43 1.06 -23.99 50.41
CA SER A 43 2.18 -24.00 49.43
C SER A 43 3.44 -24.57 50.13
N PRO A 44 4.58 -24.87 49.48
CA PRO A 44 5.02 -24.50 48.11
C PRO A 44 5.66 -25.66 47.30
N ALA A 45 6.19 -25.36 46.09
CA ALA A 45 7.55 -25.70 45.62
C ALA A 45 7.66 -25.89 44.08
N SER A 46 8.73 -25.32 43.53
CA SER A 46 9.43 -25.73 42.30
C SER A 46 10.91 -25.94 42.71
N PRO A 47 11.83 -26.58 41.94
CA PRO A 47 11.89 -26.56 40.47
C PRO A 47 12.38 -27.85 39.75
N ALA A 48 12.58 -27.71 38.42
CA ALA A 48 13.56 -28.40 37.55
C ALA A 48 13.18 -29.70 36.78
N ALA A 49 13.94 -29.91 35.68
CA ALA A 49 14.07 -31.11 34.82
C ALA A 49 12.96 -31.45 33.78
N THR A 50 13.02 -30.74 32.65
CA THR A 50 13.09 -31.28 31.26
C THR A 50 12.48 -32.65 30.90
N THR A 51 11.44 -32.64 30.03
CA THR A 51 11.27 -33.62 28.94
C THR A 51 10.66 -32.95 27.70
N ARG A 52 11.09 -33.34 26.48
CA ARG A 52 10.45 -32.97 25.21
C ARG A 52 9.25 -33.89 24.91
N THR A 53 8.10 -33.32 24.54
CA THR A 53 7.08 -34.05 23.74
C THR A 53 6.33 -33.09 22.82
N ALA A 54 6.26 -33.40 21.52
CA ALA A 54 5.40 -32.67 20.58
C ALA A 54 3.96 -33.22 20.67
N ALA A 55 2.97 -32.34 20.74
CA ALA A 55 1.55 -32.70 20.85
C ALA A 55 0.85 -32.73 19.48
N ALA A 56 0.94 -33.85 18.78
CA ALA A 56 0.11 -34.10 17.60
C ALA A 56 -1.35 -34.36 18.01
N ILE A 57 -2.26 -33.44 17.73
CA ILE A 57 -3.69 -33.58 18.05
C ILE A 57 -4.42 -34.17 16.84
N ALA A 58 -4.50 -35.50 16.80
CA ALA A 58 -5.37 -36.21 15.86
C ALA A 58 -6.81 -36.30 16.40
N ILE A 59 -7.75 -35.61 15.77
CA ILE A 59 -9.19 -35.72 16.10
C ILE A 59 -9.83 -36.82 15.24
N LYS A 60 -10.30 -37.89 15.89
CA LYS A 60 -11.03 -38.99 15.23
C LYS A 60 -12.48 -38.59 14.91
N LYS A 61 -13.05 -39.30 13.93
CA LYS A 61 -14.45 -39.19 13.46
C LYS A 61 -15.47 -39.16 14.61
N ALA A 62 -16.48 -38.31 14.47
CA ALA A 62 -17.81 -38.47 15.05
C ALA A 62 -18.83 -38.69 13.92
N VAL A 63 -19.96 -39.37 14.18
CA VAL A 63 -20.84 -39.96 13.16
C VAL A 63 -22.31 -39.87 13.59
N MET A 64 -23.20 -39.42 12.68
CA MET A 64 -24.67 -39.33 12.80
C MET A 64 -25.18 -38.36 13.91
N LEU A 65 -26.36 -37.73 13.81
CA LEU A 65 -27.58 -38.02 13.03
C LEU A 65 -28.17 -36.80 12.30
N GLY A 66 -28.88 -37.06 11.21
CA GLY A 66 -29.79 -36.13 10.51
C GLY A 66 -30.37 -36.85 9.28
N SER A 67 -31.70 -37.00 9.20
CA SER A 67 -32.35 -37.88 8.21
C SER A 67 -32.41 -37.28 6.79
N GLU A 68 -32.48 -38.15 5.79
CA GLU A 68 -32.65 -37.78 4.38
C GLU A 68 -33.92 -36.92 4.16
N VAL A 69 -33.81 -35.95 3.25
CA VAL A 69 -34.97 -35.21 2.70
C VAL A 69 -35.03 -35.48 1.20
N THR A 70 -35.84 -36.45 0.81
CA THR A 70 -36.08 -36.79 -0.60
C THR A 70 -36.92 -35.70 -1.25
N VAL A 71 -36.30 -34.84 -2.06
CA VAL A 71 -37.01 -33.87 -2.90
C VAL A 71 -37.25 -34.48 -4.28
N SER A 72 -38.50 -34.84 -4.57
CA SER A 72 -38.92 -35.26 -5.90
C SER A 72 -39.09 -34.03 -6.82
N TYR A 73 -38.56 -34.12 -8.03
CA TYR A 73 -38.86 -33.14 -9.08
C TYR A 73 -40.19 -33.51 -9.76
N GLY A 74 -41.18 -32.62 -9.66
CA GLY A 74 -42.33 -32.62 -10.56
C GLY A 74 -41.90 -32.08 -11.93
N ALA A 75 -42.19 -32.81 -12.99
CA ALA A 75 -41.94 -32.34 -14.36
C ALA A 75 -43.15 -31.55 -14.86
N GLU A 76 -43.05 -30.22 -14.86
CA GLU A 76 -43.93 -29.37 -15.67
C GLU A 76 -43.27 -29.06 -17.02
N GLN A 77 -44.07 -29.21 -18.08
CA GLN A 77 -43.62 -29.26 -19.46
C GLN A 77 -43.96 -27.93 -20.15
N PHE A 78 -42.93 -27.11 -20.39
CA PHE A 78 -43.08 -25.84 -21.11
C PHE A 78 -42.80 -26.03 -22.61
N ASP A 79 -43.84 -25.94 -23.43
CA ASP A 79 -43.70 -25.87 -24.88
C ASP A 79 -42.97 -24.60 -25.32
N ILE A 80 -41.99 -24.76 -26.22
CA ILE A 80 -41.34 -23.65 -26.92
C ILE A 80 -41.78 -23.72 -28.37
N ALA A 81 -42.63 -22.78 -28.79
CA ALA A 81 -43.06 -22.66 -30.18
C ALA A 81 -41.88 -22.34 -31.10
N GLN A 82 -41.60 -23.21 -32.07
CA GLN A 82 -40.69 -22.90 -33.17
C GLN A 82 -41.33 -21.85 -34.09
N THR A 83 -40.53 -20.86 -34.51
CA THR A 83 -40.86 -19.96 -35.62
C THR A 83 -39.87 -20.15 -36.76
N ASP A 84 -40.35 -20.73 -37.86
CA ASP A 84 -39.56 -20.93 -39.07
C ASP A 84 -39.28 -19.61 -39.80
N ILE A 85 -38.02 -19.37 -40.16
CA ILE A 85 -37.64 -18.59 -41.34
C ILE A 85 -36.54 -19.39 -42.06
N GLY A 86 -36.81 -19.79 -43.30
CA GLY A 86 -36.07 -20.86 -43.99
C GLY A 86 -34.74 -20.48 -44.62
N ILE A 87 -33.96 -21.52 -44.96
CA ILE A 87 -32.76 -21.49 -45.80
C ILE A 87 -32.92 -22.57 -46.87
N GLU A 88 -32.77 -22.20 -48.15
CA GLU A 88 -32.83 -23.08 -49.35
C GLU A 88 -31.76 -22.59 -50.37
N PRO A 89 -31.23 -23.44 -51.28
CA PRO A 89 -29.82 -23.81 -51.16
C PRO A 89 -29.06 -23.91 -52.52
N ILE A 90 -28.11 -24.87 -52.60
CA ILE A 90 -27.34 -25.34 -53.79
C ILE A 90 -26.01 -24.57 -54.01
N GLY A 91 -24.86 -25.22 -54.30
CA GLY A 91 -24.65 -26.59 -54.79
C GLY A 91 -23.40 -27.35 -54.32
N LYS A 92 -23.09 -28.42 -55.07
CA LYS A 92 -22.26 -29.61 -54.71
C LYS A 92 -20.80 -29.47 -55.24
N THR A 93 -19.81 -30.36 -55.04
CA THR A 93 -19.86 -31.84 -55.09
C THR A 93 -18.57 -32.55 -54.59
N GLU A 94 -18.72 -33.58 -53.73
CA GLU A 94 -17.84 -34.77 -53.49
C GLU A 94 -16.33 -34.58 -53.14
N ARG A 95 -15.60 -35.55 -52.54
CA ARG A 95 -15.81 -37.02 -52.47
C ARG A 95 -15.23 -37.69 -51.21
N LYS A 96 -15.99 -38.65 -50.65
CA LYS A 96 -15.62 -39.82 -49.80
C LYS A 96 -14.58 -39.66 -48.65
N ARG A 97 -15.06 -39.87 -47.42
CA ARG A 97 -14.35 -40.68 -46.40
C ARG A 97 -14.95 -42.09 -46.37
N GLN A 98 -14.18 -43.09 -45.96
CA GLN A 98 -14.64 -44.46 -45.75
C GLN A 98 -14.40 -44.86 -44.28
N LYS A 99 -15.40 -45.51 -43.67
CA LYS A 99 -15.37 -45.94 -42.26
C LYS A 99 -14.78 -47.36 -42.17
N VAL A 100 -13.91 -47.57 -41.19
CA VAL A 100 -13.53 -48.90 -40.68
C VAL A 100 -13.57 -48.82 -39.16
N GLU A 101 -14.22 -49.79 -38.54
CA GLU A 101 -14.21 -50.02 -37.10
C GLU A 101 -13.33 -51.25 -36.83
N GLU A 102 -12.48 -51.19 -35.81
CA GLU A 102 -11.84 -52.40 -35.30
C GLU A 102 -11.58 -52.25 -33.79
N ASN A 103 -11.85 -53.33 -33.05
CA ASN A 103 -11.82 -53.34 -31.59
C ASN A 103 -10.40 -53.63 -31.07
N PHE A 104 -10.04 -53.06 -29.91
CA PHE A 104 -8.87 -53.49 -29.16
C PHE A 104 -9.26 -54.19 -27.86
N ILE A 105 -8.78 -55.42 -27.71
CA ILE A 105 -8.72 -56.19 -26.46
C ILE A 105 -7.24 -56.37 -26.12
N CYS A 106 -6.87 -56.30 -24.84
CA CYS A 106 -5.48 -56.30 -24.40
C CYS A 106 -5.10 -57.59 -23.67
N SER A 107 -4.00 -58.24 -24.07
CA SER A 107 -3.35 -59.28 -23.26
C SER A 107 -1.87 -59.55 -23.62
N ALA A 108 -1.09 -59.79 -22.56
CA ALA A 108 0.26 -60.33 -22.42
C ALA A 108 1.16 -60.66 -23.64
N ALA A 109 2.31 -59.97 -23.67
CA ALA A 109 3.68 -60.50 -23.82
C ALA A 109 3.99 -61.73 -24.71
N ALA A 110 4.62 -61.49 -25.88
CA ALA A 110 5.66 -62.35 -26.45
C ALA A 110 6.58 -61.54 -27.40
N ILE A 111 7.84 -61.95 -27.55
CA ILE A 111 8.81 -61.32 -28.47
C ILE A 111 8.60 -61.86 -29.89
N CYS A 112 8.53 -60.98 -30.89
CA CYS A 112 8.63 -61.33 -32.31
C CYS A 112 9.31 -60.22 -33.14
N HIS A 113 10.53 -60.46 -33.60
CA HIS A 113 11.14 -59.62 -34.64
C HIS A 113 10.51 -59.91 -36.02
N ARG A 114 10.18 -58.86 -36.76
CA ARG A 114 10.12 -58.91 -38.24
C ARG A 114 10.84 -57.70 -38.83
N THR A 115 11.84 -57.98 -39.64
CA THR A 115 12.52 -56.99 -40.50
C THR A 115 11.72 -56.79 -41.78
N SER A 116 11.39 -55.54 -42.11
CA SER A 116 10.85 -55.13 -43.42
C SER A 116 11.34 -53.73 -43.75
N ALA A 117 12.38 -53.63 -44.59
CA ALA A 117 12.89 -52.35 -45.04
C ALA A 117 12.01 -51.77 -46.15
N VAL A 118 11.42 -50.59 -45.93
CA VAL A 118 10.67 -49.86 -46.96
C VAL A 118 11.33 -48.51 -47.21
N LYS A 119 12.09 -48.43 -48.31
CA LYS A 119 12.62 -47.17 -48.84
C LYS A 119 11.45 -46.32 -49.39
N ARG A 120 11.33 -45.08 -48.95
CA ARG A 120 10.55 -44.04 -49.66
C ARG A 120 11.44 -42.81 -49.92
N PRO A 121 11.35 -42.17 -51.10
CA PRO A 121 12.18 -41.02 -51.43
C PRO A 121 11.68 -39.76 -50.71
N ALA A 122 12.60 -38.93 -50.23
CA ALA A 122 12.28 -37.57 -49.82
C ALA A 122 12.13 -36.66 -51.04
N GLN A 123 11.12 -35.79 -51.04
CA GLN A 123 11.07 -34.61 -51.92
C GLN A 123 11.29 -33.35 -51.06
N PRO A 124 12.14 -32.40 -51.48
CA PRO A 124 12.44 -31.22 -50.68
C PRO A 124 11.31 -30.19 -50.75
N ILE A 125 10.90 -29.67 -49.59
CA ILE A 125 10.03 -28.50 -49.48
C ILE A 125 10.88 -27.24 -49.77
N PRO A 126 10.43 -26.29 -50.60
CA PRO A 126 11.23 -25.12 -50.97
C PRO A 126 11.46 -24.16 -49.79
N ALA A 127 12.66 -23.58 -49.72
CA ALA A 127 13.10 -22.76 -48.60
C ALA A 127 12.37 -21.40 -48.51
N PHE A 128 11.87 -21.08 -47.33
CA PHE A 128 11.36 -19.74 -46.99
C PHE A 128 12.53 -18.74 -46.90
N ARG A 129 12.45 -17.62 -47.63
CA ARG A 129 13.49 -16.58 -47.68
C ARG A 129 13.11 -15.36 -46.86
N PRO A 130 13.64 -15.15 -45.64
CA PRO A 130 13.60 -13.83 -45.01
C PRO A 130 14.51 -12.84 -45.78
N SER A 131 14.07 -11.60 -45.94
CA SER A 131 14.87 -10.55 -46.59
C SER A 131 16.05 -10.13 -45.71
N GLY A 132 17.21 -9.89 -46.31
CA GLY A 132 18.46 -9.63 -45.59
C GLY A 132 18.66 -8.17 -45.20
N ALA A 133 18.96 -7.93 -43.92
CA ALA A 133 19.65 -6.73 -43.44
C ALA A 133 20.74 -7.17 -42.46
N ILE A 134 22.01 -6.95 -42.80
CA ILE A 134 23.16 -7.42 -42.02
C ILE A 134 23.78 -6.25 -41.25
N VAL A 135 23.85 -6.37 -39.93
CA VAL A 135 24.74 -5.54 -39.08
C VAL A 135 25.67 -6.47 -38.32
N LYS A 136 26.98 -6.33 -38.54
CA LYS A 136 28.00 -7.17 -37.90
C LYS A 136 28.42 -6.56 -36.56
N PHE A 137 28.04 -7.19 -35.45
CA PHE A 137 28.68 -6.96 -34.15
C PHE A 137 29.72 -8.06 -33.90
N ASN A 138 31.01 -7.74 -34.09
CA ASN A 138 32.10 -8.65 -33.76
C ASN A 138 33.44 -7.89 -33.57
N LYS A 139 33.62 -7.27 -32.38
CA LYS A 139 34.90 -6.81 -31.79
C LYS A 139 34.62 -6.03 -30.50
N LEU A 140 34.88 -6.62 -29.33
CA LEU A 140 35.26 -5.96 -28.06
C LEU A 140 35.34 -6.99 -26.91
N LEU A 141 36.40 -7.81 -26.87
CA LEU A 141 36.79 -8.61 -25.70
C LEU A 141 38.18 -9.26 -25.90
N ALA A 142 39.24 -8.44 -25.92
CA ALA A 142 40.62 -8.90 -25.79
C ALA A 142 41.57 -7.71 -25.55
N GLN A 143 42.06 -7.58 -24.31
CA GLN A 143 43.43 -7.20 -23.88
C GLN A 143 43.40 -6.50 -22.52
N VAL A 144 43.87 -7.20 -21.50
CA VAL A 144 44.28 -6.65 -20.21
C VAL A 144 45.73 -7.08 -20.02
N THR A 145 46.65 -6.12 -20.02
CA THR A 145 48.07 -6.32 -19.69
C THR A 145 48.59 -5.11 -18.92
N THR A 146 49.62 -5.33 -18.11
CA THR A 146 50.09 -4.42 -17.07
C THR A 146 51.00 -3.28 -17.58
N PRO A 147 51.12 -2.17 -16.83
CA PRO A 147 51.88 -1.00 -17.26
C PRO A 147 53.38 -1.10 -16.97
N THR A 148 54.18 -0.45 -17.81
CA THR A 148 55.61 -0.17 -17.57
C THR A 148 55.88 1.31 -17.85
N ASN A 149 56.74 1.93 -17.04
CA ASN A 149 57.08 3.36 -17.01
C ASN A 149 58.56 3.54 -17.43
N PRO A 150 59.11 4.76 -17.65
CA PRO A 150 58.48 6.08 -17.84
C PRO A 150 59.01 6.89 -19.06
N SER A 151 58.46 8.10 -19.25
CA SER A 151 59.12 9.36 -19.70
C SER A 151 58.55 10.06 -20.95
N GLU A 152 58.59 11.41 -20.87
CA GLU A 152 58.42 12.42 -21.94
C GLU A 152 57.11 12.46 -22.76
N LEU A 153 56.10 13.17 -22.23
CA LEU A 153 55.79 14.54 -22.72
C LEU A 153 55.00 15.32 -21.65
N ASN A 154 55.12 16.66 -21.62
CA ASN A 154 54.70 17.46 -20.45
C ASN A 154 53.66 18.55 -20.80
N GLN A 155 52.51 18.48 -20.11
CA GLN A 155 51.55 19.57 -19.81
C GLN A 155 50.96 20.46 -20.92
N THR A 156 49.67 20.24 -21.20
CA THR A 156 48.68 21.31 -21.50
C THR A 156 47.40 21.06 -20.70
N ARG A 157 46.91 22.07 -19.96
CA ARG A 157 45.77 21.96 -19.02
C ARG A 157 44.52 22.70 -19.53
N PRO A 158 43.30 22.15 -19.43
CA PRO A 158 42.04 22.89 -19.64
C PRO A 158 41.77 23.96 -18.58
N GLN A 159 40.89 24.92 -18.89
CA GLN A 159 40.69 26.14 -18.09
C GLN A 159 39.86 25.94 -16.80
N GLU A 160 40.10 26.83 -15.84
CA GLU A 160 39.48 26.91 -14.52
C GLU A 160 39.09 28.39 -14.27
N LEU A 161 37.92 28.65 -13.70
CA LEU A 161 37.36 30.00 -13.50
C LEU A 161 37.46 30.40 -12.01
N ASP A 162 38.34 31.34 -11.70
CA ASP A 162 38.53 31.89 -10.34
C ASP A 162 37.87 33.28 -10.18
N PHE A 163 37.40 33.57 -8.98
CA PHE A 163 36.69 34.80 -8.59
C PHE A 163 37.35 35.43 -7.36
N ARG A 164 38.34 36.32 -7.56
CA ARG A 164 38.89 37.19 -6.51
C ARG A 164 39.05 38.64 -6.97
N ALA A 165 38.89 39.55 -6.02
CA ALA A 165 38.71 40.99 -6.28
C ALA A 165 40.03 41.78 -6.36
N PRO A 166 40.10 42.87 -7.15
CA PRO A 166 41.28 43.72 -7.27
C PRO A 166 41.22 45.00 -6.41
N THR A 167 42.36 45.36 -5.82
CA THR A 167 42.70 46.69 -5.25
C THR A 167 44.24 46.82 -5.19
N PRO A 168 44.82 48.03 -5.05
CA PRO A 168 44.41 49.33 -5.60
C PRO A 168 45.56 50.02 -6.38
N SER A 169 45.31 51.12 -7.10
CA SER A 169 46.38 52.05 -7.51
C SER A 169 45.91 53.49 -7.77
N SER A 170 46.77 54.45 -7.37
CA SER A 170 46.69 55.92 -7.48
C SER A 170 48.12 56.47 -7.26
N PRO A 171 48.44 57.79 -7.38
CA PRO A 171 47.65 58.94 -7.84
C PRO A 171 48.36 59.89 -8.85
N SER A 172 47.59 60.79 -9.46
CA SER A 172 47.93 62.19 -9.86
C SER A 172 46.71 62.78 -10.58
N GLY A 173 46.33 64.07 -10.51
CA GLY A 173 46.97 65.28 -9.98
C GLY A 173 47.32 66.22 -11.14
N GLN A 174 46.81 67.45 -11.30
CA GLN A 174 45.92 68.32 -10.48
C GLN A 174 45.12 69.28 -11.40
N THR A 175 44.00 69.85 -10.93
CA THR A 175 43.64 71.29 -11.13
C THR A 175 42.35 71.72 -10.38
N GLN A 176 42.26 73.01 -10.07
CA GLN A 176 41.16 73.76 -9.41
C GLN A 176 41.24 75.24 -9.87
N PRO A 177 40.23 76.11 -9.62
CA PRO A 177 38.77 75.95 -9.74
C PRO A 177 38.23 77.06 -10.72
N PRO A 178 36.93 77.47 -10.78
CA PRO A 178 36.16 78.08 -9.69
C PRO A 178 34.69 77.59 -9.57
N GLN A 179 33.98 78.12 -8.57
CA GLN A 179 32.53 77.98 -8.34
C GLN A 179 31.74 78.89 -9.33
N GLN A 180 30.41 78.81 -9.52
CA GLN A 180 29.27 78.32 -8.70
C GLN A 180 28.14 77.89 -9.70
N ALA A 181 26.90 77.47 -9.39
CA ALA A 181 26.11 77.52 -8.14
C ALA A 181 25.25 76.24 -7.86
N PRO A 182 23.89 76.20 -7.81
CA PRO A 182 23.21 75.19 -7.00
C PRO A 182 22.95 73.84 -7.68
N GLN A 183 23.33 72.77 -7.00
CA GLN A 183 22.87 71.41 -7.29
C GLN A 183 21.74 71.04 -6.31
N PRO A 184 20.59 70.46 -6.74
CA PRO A 184 19.57 69.99 -5.82
C PRO A 184 20.04 68.74 -5.06
N THR A 185 19.77 68.69 -3.75
CA THR A 185 20.21 67.59 -2.88
C THR A 185 19.60 66.25 -3.28
N PRO A 186 20.39 65.19 -3.55
CA PRO A 186 19.86 63.87 -3.86
C PRO A 186 19.39 63.15 -2.58
N THR A 187 18.15 63.40 -2.17
CA THR A 187 17.49 62.61 -1.13
C THR A 187 17.14 61.23 -1.67
N ASN A 188 18.00 60.24 -1.46
CA ASN A 188 17.68 58.83 -1.69
C ASN A 188 18.18 57.94 -0.54
N VAL A 189 17.53 58.08 0.61
CA VAL A 189 17.64 57.11 1.71
C VAL A 189 16.85 55.86 1.30
N PRO A 190 17.39 54.64 1.43
CA PRO A 190 16.66 53.41 1.09
C PRO A 190 15.31 53.35 1.80
N ALA A 191 14.24 53.14 1.04
CA ALA A 191 12.89 53.08 1.58
C ALA A 191 12.72 51.84 2.47
N THR A 192 12.84 52.02 3.79
CA THR A 192 12.54 50.99 4.78
C THR A 192 11.06 50.61 4.66
N LYS A 193 10.80 49.46 4.03
CA LYS A 193 9.47 48.89 3.75
C LYS A 193 8.73 48.70 5.09
N ARG A 194 7.94 49.70 5.49
CA ARG A 194 7.28 49.75 6.80
C ARG A 194 6.41 48.50 6.96
N ARG A 195 6.69 47.66 7.97
CA ARG A 195 5.81 46.56 8.39
C ARG A 195 4.51 47.17 8.94
N VAL A 196 3.53 47.38 8.07
CA VAL A 196 2.17 47.78 8.46
C VAL A 196 1.45 46.56 9.01
N ILE A 197 0.76 46.72 10.14
CA ILE A 197 -0.13 45.72 10.71
C ILE A 197 -1.53 46.33 10.67
N GLU A 198 -2.44 45.71 9.93
CA GLU A 198 -3.85 46.10 9.91
C GLU A 198 -4.57 45.41 11.08
N VAL A 199 -5.28 46.18 11.92
CA VAL A 199 -6.08 45.66 13.05
C VAL A 199 -7.49 46.22 12.91
N ASN A 200 -8.46 45.33 12.69
CA ASN A 200 -9.89 45.66 12.66
C ASN A 200 -10.59 44.99 13.84
N SER A 201 -11.52 45.69 14.51
CA SER A 201 -12.26 45.18 15.67
C SER A 201 -13.49 46.04 15.97
N ASP A 202 -14.37 45.57 16.86
CA ASP A 202 -15.58 46.31 17.26
C ASP A 202 -15.28 47.52 18.16
N ARG A 203 -14.23 47.42 18.99
CA ARG A 203 -13.68 48.53 19.81
C ARG A 203 -12.16 48.57 19.69
N GLN A 204 -11.59 49.76 19.75
CA GLN A 204 -10.15 50.00 19.95
C GLN A 204 -9.93 51.10 20.99
N GLU A 205 -8.88 50.97 21.78
CA GLU A 205 -8.47 51.93 22.81
C GLU A 205 -6.94 52.03 22.85
N TYR A 206 -6.42 53.23 23.12
CA TYR A 206 -4.98 53.49 23.20
C TYR A 206 -4.59 54.15 24.52
N ASP A 207 -3.89 53.41 25.38
CA ASP A 207 -3.28 53.94 26.59
C ASP A 207 -1.99 54.67 26.20
N ALA A 208 -2.04 56.01 26.15
CA ALA A 208 -0.90 56.85 25.77
C ALA A 208 0.26 56.82 26.79
N ASN A 209 -0.02 56.48 28.06
CA ASN A 209 0.99 56.42 29.11
C ASN A 209 1.79 55.11 29.03
N ARG A 210 1.09 53.98 28.88
CA ARG A 210 1.72 52.65 28.70
C ARG A 210 2.12 52.36 27.26
N ARG A 211 1.62 53.15 26.30
CA ARG A 211 1.77 52.98 24.85
C ARG A 211 1.28 51.60 24.38
N ILE A 212 0.09 51.22 24.85
CA ILE A 212 -0.57 49.95 24.53
C ILE A 212 -1.85 50.24 23.76
N VAL A 213 -2.02 49.60 22.59
CA VAL A 213 -3.30 49.49 21.89
C VAL A 213 -4.02 48.26 22.41
N THR A 214 -5.30 48.38 22.79
CA THR A 214 -6.18 47.25 23.08
C THR A 214 -7.33 47.25 22.08
N ALA A 215 -7.56 46.12 21.43
CA ALA A 215 -8.65 45.89 20.48
C ALA A 215 -9.53 44.75 21.00
N GLU A 216 -10.84 44.96 21.00
CA GLU A 216 -11.82 44.05 21.62
C GLU A 216 -13.03 43.87 20.68
N GLY A 217 -13.53 42.64 20.60
CA GLY A 217 -14.66 42.24 19.74
C GLY A 217 -14.23 41.95 18.30
N ARG A 218 -14.42 40.68 17.90
CA ARG A 218 -14.26 40.15 16.51
C ARG A 218 -12.94 40.51 15.83
N VAL A 219 -11.86 40.65 16.61
CA VAL A 219 -10.58 41.20 16.15
C VAL A 219 -10.04 40.40 14.97
N GLU A 220 -9.71 41.09 13.89
CA GLU A 220 -8.97 40.56 12.73
C GLU A 220 -7.67 41.35 12.58
N VAL A 221 -6.54 40.64 12.59
CA VAL A 221 -5.20 41.19 12.37
C VAL A 221 -4.61 40.54 11.12
N ARG A 222 -4.09 41.35 10.20
CA ARG A 222 -3.39 40.86 9.00
C ARG A 222 -1.88 41.03 9.19
N LEU A 223 -1.16 39.90 9.11
CA LEU A 223 0.29 39.81 9.26
C LEU A 223 0.86 39.13 8.02
N GLN A 224 1.47 39.91 7.12
CA GLN A 224 1.99 39.40 5.83
C GLN A 224 0.86 38.69 5.07
N ASP A 225 1.01 37.40 4.76
CA ASP A 225 0.01 36.58 4.06
C ASP A 225 -0.93 35.81 4.99
N GLY A 226 -0.79 35.97 6.31
CA GLY A 226 -1.59 35.30 7.33
C GLY A 226 -2.66 36.20 7.98
N VAL A 227 -3.79 35.60 8.34
CA VAL A 227 -4.89 36.26 9.06
C VAL A 227 -5.03 35.66 10.46
N LEU A 228 -4.91 36.51 11.48
CA LEU A 228 -5.12 36.17 12.88
C LEU A 228 -6.48 36.73 13.34
N ASN A 229 -7.29 35.88 13.98
CA ASN A 229 -8.55 36.25 14.60
C ASN A 229 -8.43 36.05 16.11
N ALA A 230 -9.08 36.89 16.92
CA ALA A 230 -9.21 36.72 18.37
C ALA A 230 -10.43 37.49 18.92
N ASP A 231 -10.86 37.16 20.15
CA ASP A 231 -11.86 37.96 20.86
C ASP A 231 -11.27 39.29 21.35
N ARG A 232 -9.99 39.26 21.74
CA ARG A 232 -9.23 40.37 22.32
C ARG A 232 -7.78 40.38 21.85
N LEU A 233 -7.21 41.56 21.66
CA LEU A 233 -5.80 41.77 21.30
C LEU A 233 -5.22 42.95 22.09
N GLN A 234 -4.01 42.80 22.61
CA GLN A 234 -3.21 43.91 23.14
C GLN A 234 -1.87 44.00 22.40
N VAL A 235 -1.48 45.21 21.99
CA VAL A 235 -0.21 45.47 21.29
C VAL A 235 0.57 46.54 22.05
N SER A 236 1.72 46.17 22.60
CA SER A 236 2.67 47.11 23.19
C SER A 236 3.52 47.74 22.09
N ILE A 237 3.29 49.02 21.79
CA ILE A 237 4.05 49.76 20.76
C ILE A 237 5.56 49.81 21.06
N PRO A 238 6.05 50.12 22.29
CA PRO A 238 7.49 50.27 22.52
C PRO A 238 8.27 48.95 22.46
N ASN A 239 7.61 47.82 22.78
CA ASN A 239 8.22 46.49 22.74
C ASN A 239 7.91 45.73 21.44
N LEU A 240 6.95 46.19 20.65
CA LEU A 240 6.39 45.54 19.46
C LEU A 240 6.00 44.07 19.73
N ILE A 241 5.35 43.85 20.87
CA ILE A 241 4.75 42.57 21.27
C ILE A 241 3.23 42.66 21.15
N ALA A 242 2.63 41.71 20.43
CA ALA A 242 1.20 41.50 20.32
C ALA A 242 0.77 40.29 21.15
N VAL A 243 -0.39 40.37 21.81
CA VAL A 243 -0.98 39.33 22.65
C VAL A 243 -2.45 39.19 22.27
N GLY A 244 -2.82 38.07 21.64
CA GLY A 244 -4.21 37.68 21.37
C GLY A 244 -4.75 36.76 22.46
N GLU A 245 -5.98 36.99 22.89
CA GLU A 245 -6.68 36.23 23.95
C GLU A 245 -8.11 35.91 23.49
N GLY A 246 -8.55 34.67 23.69
CA GLY A 246 -9.90 34.20 23.35
C GLY A 246 -10.06 33.84 21.86
N ASN A 247 -10.58 32.64 21.61
CA ASN A 247 -10.90 32.07 20.28
C ASN A 247 -9.85 32.37 19.20
N VAL A 248 -8.57 32.20 19.53
CA VAL A 248 -7.50 32.58 18.61
C VAL A 248 -7.49 31.63 17.41
N VAL A 249 -7.58 32.16 16.19
CA VAL A 249 -7.47 31.40 14.94
C VAL A 249 -6.50 32.09 13.99
N TYR A 250 -5.40 31.42 13.67
CA TYR A 250 -4.41 31.86 12.69
C TYR A 250 -4.50 30.98 11.43
N THR A 251 -4.76 31.61 10.29
CA THR A 251 -4.89 30.94 8.99
C THR A 251 -3.79 31.41 8.04
N THR A 252 -3.07 30.47 7.45
CA THR A 252 -2.05 30.70 6.40
C THR A 252 -2.19 29.66 5.30
N GLY A 253 -2.34 30.10 4.05
CA GLY A 253 -2.61 29.21 2.91
C GLY A 253 -3.83 28.30 3.17
N LYS A 254 -3.61 26.98 3.24
CA LYS A 254 -4.64 25.97 3.59
C LYS A 254 -4.58 25.45 5.03
N GLN A 255 -3.72 26.03 5.87
CA GLN A 255 -3.44 25.53 7.22
C GLN A 255 -4.17 26.40 8.27
N VAL A 256 -4.82 25.76 9.24
CA VAL A 256 -5.62 26.45 10.26
C VAL A 256 -5.13 26.06 11.65
N LEU A 257 -4.48 27.00 12.33
CA LEU A 257 -4.05 26.91 13.72
C LEU A 257 -5.06 27.60 14.62
N ARG A 258 -5.42 26.98 15.74
CA ARG A 258 -6.37 27.49 16.74
C ARG A 258 -5.76 27.40 18.14
N GLY A 259 -6.11 28.30 19.06
CA GLY A 259 -5.63 28.25 20.43
C GLY A 259 -6.32 29.24 21.38
N GLU A 260 -5.85 29.27 22.63
CA GLU A 260 -6.47 30.05 23.72
C GLU A 260 -5.80 31.43 23.87
N ARG A 261 -4.47 31.45 23.76
CA ARG A 261 -3.61 32.63 23.85
C ARG A 261 -2.53 32.56 22.78
N PHE A 262 -2.28 33.66 22.10
CA PHE A 262 -1.15 33.84 21.18
C PHE A 262 -0.32 35.05 21.60
N THR A 263 0.99 34.93 21.65
CA THR A 263 1.92 36.04 21.94
C THR A 263 2.97 36.09 20.83
N PHE A 264 3.24 37.25 20.25
CA PHE A 264 4.12 37.41 19.10
C PHE A 264 4.98 38.66 19.22
N ASN A 265 6.29 38.52 18.98
CA ASN A 265 7.26 39.60 18.92
C ASN A 265 7.57 39.93 17.45
N ILE A 266 7.10 41.09 17.01
CA ILE A 266 7.13 41.55 15.61
C ILE A 266 8.56 41.87 15.14
N VAL A 267 9.49 42.14 16.07
CA VAL A 267 10.90 42.42 15.80
C VAL A 267 11.69 41.11 15.67
N GLN A 268 11.41 40.14 16.55
CA GLN A 268 12.14 38.88 16.61
C GLN A 268 11.63 37.80 15.64
N ASP A 269 10.49 38.00 14.96
CA ASP A 269 9.78 36.96 14.18
C ASP A 269 9.57 35.67 15.01
N SER A 270 9.13 35.84 16.26
CA SER A 270 8.98 34.75 17.22
C SER A 270 7.67 34.88 18.00
N GLY A 271 7.15 33.75 18.48
CA GLY A 271 5.90 33.75 19.24
C GLY A 271 5.56 32.43 19.90
N THR A 272 4.49 32.44 20.68
CA THR A 272 3.99 31.32 21.48
C THR A 272 2.48 31.22 21.37
N LEU A 273 1.97 30.06 20.97
CA LEU A 273 0.54 29.70 20.97
C LEU A 273 0.29 28.68 22.10
N GLN A 274 -0.65 28.97 22.99
CA GLN A 274 -1.08 28.05 24.06
C GLN A 274 -2.41 27.37 23.69
N GLY A 275 -2.57 26.10 24.06
CA GLY A 275 -3.74 25.29 23.68
C GLY A 275 -3.82 25.05 22.16
N GLY A 276 -2.67 24.91 21.50
CA GLY A 276 -2.55 24.87 20.04
C GLY A 276 -3.15 23.62 19.43
N ARG A 277 -4.21 23.76 18.61
CA ARG A 277 -4.88 22.67 17.90
C ARG A 277 -5.21 23.05 16.45
N GLY A 278 -5.39 22.08 15.56
CA GLY A 278 -5.76 22.39 14.18
C GLY A 278 -5.73 21.21 13.22
N GLU A 279 -5.92 21.51 11.94
CA GLU A 279 -5.80 20.56 10.83
C GLU A 279 -4.61 20.97 9.93
N ILE A 280 -3.79 19.98 9.57
CA ILE A 280 -2.65 20.12 8.66
C ILE A 280 -2.93 19.34 7.39
N PHE A 281 -2.90 20.01 6.24
CA PHE A 281 -2.93 19.36 4.94
C PHE A 281 -1.50 19.23 4.39
N ILE A 282 -0.91 18.03 4.54
CA ILE A 282 0.52 17.78 4.29
C ILE A 282 0.94 18.19 2.85
N PRO A 283 0.17 17.92 1.79
CA PRO A 283 0.60 18.21 0.42
C PRO A 283 0.85 19.70 0.08
N SER A 284 0.35 20.66 0.87
CA SER A 284 0.69 22.08 0.72
C SER A 284 1.36 22.71 1.94
N ALA A 285 1.41 22.05 3.11
CA ALA A 285 1.99 22.59 4.33
C ALA A 285 3.44 23.10 4.17
N SER A 286 4.25 22.50 3.28
CA SER A 286 5.62 22.94 2.99
C SER A 286 5.71 24.25 2.20
N GLN A 287 4.62 24.66 1.54
CA GLN A 287 4.43 25.94 0.85
C GLN A 287 3.69 26.94 1.76
N ASP A 288 2.59 26.51 2.40
CA ASP A 288 1.78 27.34 3.31
C ASP A 288 2.54 27.81 4.58
N PHE A 289 3.63 27.12 4.94
CA PHE A 289 4.60 27.49 5.97
C PHE A 289 6.02 27.76 5.41
N ALA A 290 6.14 28.13 4.13
CA ALA A 290 7.37 28.71 3.62
C ALA A 290 7.48 30.18 4.08
N ALA A 291 8.67 30.63 4.47
CA ALA A 291 8.92 32.06 4.57
C ALA A 291 8.90 32.64 3.14
N PRO A 292 8.16 33.74 2.89
CA PRO A 292 8.13 34.35 1.56
C PRO A 292 9.52 34.85 1.16
N LEU A 293 9.86 34.68 -0.11
CA LEU A 293 11.07 35.29 -0.68
C LEU A 293 10.86 36.81 -0.70
N GLU A 294 11.90 37.61 -0.39
CA GLU A 294 11.75 39.07 -0.25
C GLU A 294 11.29 39.79 -1.54
N SER A 295 11.41 39.10 -2.69
CA SER A 295 10.99 39.53 -4.01
C SER A 295 9.60 39.04 -4.43
N ASP A 296 8.89 38.24 -3.62
CA ASP A 296 7.58 37.71 -4.01
C ASP A 296 6.46 38.75 -3.84
N VAL A 297 5.51 38.74 -4.77
CA VAL A 297 4.43 39.73 -4.90
C VAL A 297 3.12 39.06 -5.35
N THR A 298 2.95 37.75 -5.17
CA THR A 298 1.66 37.07 -5.42
C THR A 298 0.60 37.57 -4.45
N THR A 299 -0.26 38.48 -4.89
CA THR A 299 -1.32 39.11 -4.09
C THR A 299 -2.23 38.08 -3.43
N SER A 300 -2.34 38.16 -2.10
CA SER A 300 -3.03 37.19 -1.25
C SER A 300 -4.53 37.09 -1.57
N SER A 301 -5.00 35.88 -1.89
CA SER A 301 -6.44 35.57 -2.07
C SER A 301 -6.98 34.66 -0.95
N VAL A 302 -6.58 34.96 0.29
CA VAL A 302 -7.16 34.33 1.49
C VAL A 302 -8.63 34.77 1.60
N LEU A 303 -9.56 33.84 1.34
CA LEU A 303 -11.01 34.09 1.36
C LEU A 303 -11.48 34.58 2.74
N PRO A 304 -11.98 35.83 2.88
CA PRO A 304 -12.42 36.35 4.17
C PRO A 304 -13.71 35.67 4.67
N GLY A 305 -13.77 35.37 5.96
CA GLY A 305 -15.01 35.16 6.70
C GLY A 305 -15.62 33.75 6.74
N GLY A 306 -15.20 32.80 5.90
CA GLY A 306 -15.80 31.46 5.86
C GLY A 306 -15.55 30.60 7.12
N ASP A 307 -14.28 30.50 7.55
CA ASP A 307 -13.83 29.46 8.49
C ASP A 307 -14.11 29.74 9.98
N ARG A 308 -14.79 30.86 10.28
CA ARG A 308 -15.29 31.20 11.62
C ARG A 308 -16.43 30.26 12.08
N PHE A 309 -17.14 29.62 11.15
CA PHE A 309 -18.31 28.76 11.45
C PHE A 309 -18.04 27.24 11.41
N THR A 310 -16.94 26.81 10.78
CA THR A 310 -16.50 25.42 10.69
C THR A 310 -16.36 24.66 12.02
N PRO A 311 -15.91 25.23 13.16
CA PRO A 311 -15.79 24.47 14.41
C PRO A 311 -17.14 24.11 15.06
N ASN A 312 -18.25 24.69 14.58
CA ASN A 312 -19.61 24.41 15.06
C ASN A 312 -20.43 23.57 14.06
N GLN A 313 -19.79 23.06 13.00
CA GLN A 313 -20.43 22.14 12.05
C GLN A 313 -20.00 20.71 12.35
N PRO A 314 -20.94 19.77 12.56
CA PRO A 314 -20.59 18.37 12.84
C PRO A 314 -19.87 17.76 11.65
N LEU A 315 -18.96 16.82 11.94
CA LEU A 315 -18.17 16.08 10.96
C LEU A 315 -19.05 15.45 9.88
N GLN A 316 -18.78 15.81 8.63
CA GLN A 316 -19.54 15.36 7.46
C GLN A 316 -18.62 14.76 6.40
N GLN A 317 -19.23 13.95 5.53
CA GLN A 317 -18.59 13.36 4.33
C GLN A 317 -17.27 12.62 4.62
N VAL A 318 -17.19 11.94 5.78
CA VAL A 318 -16.04 11.11 6.15
C VAL A 318 -15.87 10.00 5.12
N THR A 319 -14.76 10.04 4.40
CA THR A 319 -14.44 9.10 3.31
C THR A 319 -12.99 8.63 3.43
N ASN A 320 -12.77 7.34 3.15
CA ASN A 320 -11.43 6.76 3.12
C ASN A 320 -10.62 7.36 1.95
N ALA A 321 -9.49 7.98 2.27
CA ALA A 321 -8.60 8.64 1.31
C ALA A 321 -7.41 7.75 0.86
N GLY A 322 -7.32 6.53 1.40
CA GLY A 322 -6.26 5.54 1.16
C GLY A 322 -5.61 5.08 2.46
N GLY A 323 -4.28 5.03 2.48
CA GLY A 323 -3.52 4.70 3.68
C GLY A 323 -2.11 4.18 3.39
N LEU A 324 -1.32 4.13 4.45
CA LEU A 324 -0.01 3.50 4.49
C LEU A 324 -0.15 2.05 4.93
N ASN A 325 0.21 1.10 4.06
CA ASN A 325 0.34 -0.31 4.41
C ASN A 325 1.83 -0.65 4.54
N ILE A 326 2.24 -1.21 5.67
CA ILE A 326 3.61 -1.61 5.98
C ILE A 326 3.62 -3.13 6.17
N ASN A 327 4.16 -3.85 5.18
CA ASN A 327 4.02 -5.30 5.09
C ASN A 327 5.40 -5.97 5.14
N TYR A 328 5.59 -6.83 6.13
CA TYR A 328 6.81 -7.58 6.41
C TYR A 328 6.60 -9.08 6.10
N GLY A 329 7.64 -9.78 5.65
CA GLY A 329 7.52 -11.15 5.14
C GLY A 329 6.96 -11.21 3.71
N SER A 330 6.22 -12.28 3.39
CA SER A 330 5.76 -12.56 2.03
C SER A 330 4.65 -11.65 1.52
N LYS A 331 4.62 -11.41 0.20
CA LYS A 331 3.79 -10.40 -0.48
C LYS A 331 2.77 -11.00 -1.45
N ARG A 332 2.57 -12.32 -1.42
CA ARG A 332 1.52 -13.04 -2.17
C ARG A 332 0.14 -12.52 -1.75
N GLY A 333 -0.67 -12.05 -2.71
CA GLY A 333 -2.05 -11.61 -2.46
C GLY A 333 -3.00 -12.76 -2.10
N ILE A 334 -4.09 -12.44 -1.41
CA ILE A 334 -5.19 -13.36 -1.02
C ILE A 334 -6.51 -12.64 -1.32
N ALA A 335 -7.58 -13.35 -1.66
CA ALA A 335 -8.90 -12.73 -1.85
C ALA A 335 -9.49 -12.24 -0.51
N GLY A 336 -10.12 -11.07 -0.50
CA GLY A 336 -10.74 -10.49 0.70
C GLY A 336 -9.77 -9.87 1.73
N VAL A 337 -8.46 -10.14 1.65
CA VAL A 337 -7.42 -9.41 2.39
C VAL A 337 -6.98 -8.19 1.56
N PRO A 338 -6.81 -6.98 2.16
CA PRO A 338 -6.28 -5.83 1.43
C PRO A 338 -4.93 -6.15 0.75
N PRO A 339 -4.76 -5.86 -0.55
CA PRO A 339 -3.63 -6.38 -1.32
C PRO A 339 -2.29 -5.83 -0.83
N LEU A 340 -1.42 -6.73 -0.35
CA LEU A 340 -0.12 -6.46 0.29
C LEU A 340 0.91 -5.73 -0.60
N ASN A 341 0.57 -5.42 -1.85
CA ASN A 341 1.45 -4.81 -2.85
C ASN A 341 1.16 -3.33 -3.12
N GLN A 342 0.19 -2.71 -2.43
CA GLN A 342 0.01 -1.26 -2.49
C GLN A 342 1.18 -0.54 -1.78
N LYS A 343 2.17 -0.05 -2.54
CA LYS A 343 3.07 1.01 -2.06
C LYS A 343 2.19 2.13 -1.49
N GLY A 344 2.41 2.48 -0.23
CA GLY A 344 1.45 3.23 0.57
C GLY A 344 1.03 4.57 -0.04
N GLY A 345 -0.26 4.90 0.10
CA GLY A 345 -0.70 6.28 -0.04
C GLY A 345 -0.13 7.11 1.10
N THR A 346 0.25 8.36 0.81
CA THR A 346 0.52 9.34 1.86
C THR A 346 -0.77 9.64 2.61
N VAL A 347 -0.70 9.71 3.94
CA VAL A 347 -1.72 10.34 4.78
C VAL A 347 -1.75 11.82 4.40
N LYS A 348 -2.89 12.35 3.97
CA LYS A 348 -2.98 13.71 3.39
C LYS A 348 -3.38 14.75 4.42
N ARG A 349 -4.21 14.37 5.38
CA ARG A 349 -4.71 15.26 6.43
C ARG A 349 -4.42 14.70 7.80
N LEU A 350 -3.92 15.56 8.69
CA LEU A 350 -3.67 15.27 10.08
C LEU A 350 -4.36 16.30 10.96
N ARG A 351 -4.90 15.86 12.09
CA ARG A 351 -5.31 16.73 13.19
C ARG A 351 -4.21 16.74 14.23
N PHE A 352 -4.00 17.85 14.92
CA PHE A 352 -3.03 17.94 16.01
C PHE A 352 -3.55 18.72 17.21
N GLU A 353 -2.97 18.42 18.36
CA GLU A 353 -3.07 19.18 19.61
C GLU A 353 -1.68 19.30 20.25
N ALA A 354 -1.39 20.41 20.90
CA ALA A 354 -0.17 20.66 21.66
C ALA A 354 -0.45 21.69 22.77
N GLU A 355 0.14 21.48 23.95
CA GLU A 355 -0.03 22.38 25.10
C GLU A 355 0.53 23.78 24.80
N THR A 356 1.67 23.84 24.12
CA THR A 356 2.33 25.07 23.72
C THR A 356 3.13 24.86 22.44
N ILE A 357 3.04 25.80 21.50
CA ILE A 357 3.83 25.85 20.26
C ILE A 357 4.60 27.17 20.22
N ASN A 358 5.93 27.09 20.25
CA ASN A 358 6.84 28.22 20.06
C ASN A 358 7.32 28.27 18.60
N PHE A 359 7.19 29.43 17.97
CA PHE A 359 7.60 29.71 16.60
C PHE A 359 8.82 30.62 16.58
N TYR A 360 9.71 30.38 15.62
CA TYR A 360 10.90 31.16 15.33
C TYR A 360 11.07 31.25 13.80
N ARG A 361 11.82 32.24 13.29
CA ARG A 361 12.02 32.43 11.84
C ARG A 361 12.47 31.18 11.07
N GLU A 362 13.29 30.31 11.69
CA GLU A 362 13.91 29.14 11.04
C GLU A 362 13.36 27.79 11.54
N GLY A 363 12.31 27.78 12.37
CA GLY A 363 11.79 26.54 12.94
C GLY A 363 10.74 26.73 14.03
N TRP A 364 10.28 25.63 14.62
CA TRP A 364 9.30 25.66 15.70
C TRP A 364 9.53 24.53 16.71
N GLN A 365 9.07 24.72 17.93
CA GLN A 365 9.12 23.75 19.01
C GLN A 365 7.75 23.65 19.68
N ALA A 366 7.21 22.44 19.80
CA ALA A 366 5.94 22.19 20.46
C ALA A 366 6.09 21.21 21.63
N GLN A 367 5.22 21.34 22.64
CA GLN A 367 5.23 20.53 23.86
C GLN A 367 3.91 19.75 24.03
N ASN A 368 4.02 18.54 24.58
CA ASN A 368 2.91 17.58 24.75
C ASN A 368 2.04 17.41 23.49
N VAL A 369 2.74 17.18 22.37
CA VAL A 369 2.17 17.08 21.03
C VAL A 369 1.44 15.76 20.85
N ARG A 370 0.25 15.83 20.22
CA ARG A 370 -0.58 14.71 19.78
C ARG A 370 -0.95 14.94 18.32
N ILE A 371 -0.82 13.93 17.47
CA ILE A 371 -1.12 13.98 16.04
C ILE A 371 -1.95 12.75 15.68
N THR A 372 -3.02 12.91 14.90
CA THR A 372 -3.87 11.80 14.44
C THR A 372 -4.34 11.98 13.00
N ASN A 373 -4.57 10.86 12.33
CA ASN A 373 -5.30 10.71 11.07
C ASN A 373 -6.82 10.49 11.28
N ASP A 374 -7.28 10.37 12.53
CA ASP A 374 -8.68 10.08 12.85
C ASP A 374 -9.56 11.33 12.73
N PRO A 375 -10.60 11.36 11.90
CA PRO A 375 -11.56 12.46 11.90
C PRO A 375 -12.32 12.56 13.23
N PHE A 376 -12.53 11.45 13.93
CA PHE A 376 -13.35 11.39 15.14
C PHE A 376 -12.54 11.53 16.44
N SER A 377 -13.24 11.89 17.52
CA SER A 377 -12.70 11.92 18.88
C SER A 377 -13.56 11.07 19.83
N PRO A 378 -12.98 10.35 20.80
CA PRO A 378 -11.55 10.17 21.01
C PRO A 378 -10.88 9.38 19.86
N PRO A 379 -9.63 9.70 19.48
CA PRO A 379 -8.94 9.02 18.40
C PRO A 379 -8.60 7.55 18.74
N GLU A 380 -8.67 6.67 17.74
CA GLU A 380 -8.22 5.27 17.83
C GLU A 380 -6.69 5.15 17.68
N LEU A 381 -6.04 6.08 16.98
CA LEU A 381 -4.59 6.12 16.79
C LEU A 381 -4.07 7.54 16.99
N GLU A 382 -3.04 7.71 17.82
CA GLU A 382 -2.29 8.97 17.95
C GLU A 382 -0.78 8.72 17.90
N LEU A 383 -0.04 9.60 17.23
CA LEU A 383 1.38 9.82 17.49
C LEU A 383 1.48 10.89 18.59
N ARG A 384 2.00 10.52 19.76
CA ARG A 384 2.29 11.47 20.86
C ARG A 384 3.78 11.68 21.02
N ALA A 385 4.20 12.89 21.37
CA ALA A 385 5.57 13.22 21.76
C ALA A 385 5.59 14.35 22.80
N ASP A 386 6.36 14.17 23.87
CA ASP A 386 6.44 15.14 24.98
C ASP A 386 7.04 16.48 24.51
N ARG A 387 7.93 16.44 23.50
CA ARG A 387 8.44 17.61 22.78
C ARG A 387 8.70 17.25 21.31
N VAL A 388 8.39 18.18 20.41
CA VAL A 388 8.79 18.15 19.00
C VAL A 388 9.58 19.42 18.70
N THR A 389 10.59 19.35 17.83
CA THR A 389 11.36 20.52 17.38
C THR A 389 11.74 20.34 15.92
N LEU A 390 11.27 21.25 15.07
CA LEU A 390 11.61 21.32 13.65
C LEU A 390 12.59 22.46 13.42
N VAL A 391 13.66 22.19 12.65
CA VAL A 391 14.67 23.17 12.24
C VAL A 391 14.89 23.06 10.73
N ARG A 392 14.84 24.20 10.03
CA ARG A 392 15.19 24.31 8.60
C ARG A 392 16.71 24.16 8.45
N GLU A 393 17.18 23.16 7.71
CA GLU A 393 18.62 23.00 7.40
C GLU A 393 19.00 23.62 6.06
N THR A 394 18.12 23.49 5.06
CA THR A 394 18.21 24.18 3.76
C THR A 394 16.79 24.51 3.30
N PRO A 395 16.56 25.39 2.30
CA PRO A 395 15.22 25.66 1.77
C PRO A 395 14.41 24.42 1.34
N GLN A 396 15.09 23.29 1.08
CA GLN A 396 14.49 22.02 0.69
C GLN A 396 14.55 20.93 1.77
N ARG A 397 15.12 21.21 2.96
CA ARG A 397 15.42 20.19 3.98
C ARG A 397 15.06 20.67 5.38
N ASP A 398 14.13 19.98 6.02
CA ASP A 398 13.66 20.23 7.38
C ASP A 398 14.05 19.03 8.28
N ARG A 399 14.75 19.27 9.40
CA ARG A 399 15.02 18.23 10.42
C ARG A 399 13.98 18.31 11.53
N ILE A 400 13.37 17.17 11.85
CA ILE A 400 12.49 17.01 13.02
C ILE A 400 13.22 16.18 14.08
N ARG A 401 13.21 16.66 15.32
CA ARG A 401 13.57 15.91 16.53
C ARG A 401 12.36 15.79 17.45
N THR A 402 12.26 14.67 18.16
CA THR A 402 11.13 14.32 19.04
C THR A 402 11.63 13.73 20.35
N GLN A 403 10.92 13.97 21.45
CA GLN A 403 11.24 13.41 22.77
C GLN A 403 10.09 12.52 23.27
N LYS A 404 10.44 11.33 23.77
CA LYS A 404 9.52 10.26 24.22
C LYS A 404 8.35 9.96 23.25
N GLN A 405 8.62 10.01 21.94
CA GLN A 405 7.61 9.73 20.92
C GLN A 405 7.09 8.29 20.98
N ARG A 406 5.79 8.14 20.75
CA ARG A 406 5.05 6.88 20.92
C ARG A 406 3.77 6.89 20.10
N LEU A 407 3.44 5.76 19.49
CA LEU A 407 2.08 5.51 18.99
C LEU A 407 1.20 5.12 20.18
N VAL A 408 -0.02 5.64 20.23
CA VAL A 408 -1.05 5.28 21.22
C VAL A 408 -2.26 4.74 20.46
N PHE A 409 -2.74 3.58 20.90
CA PHE A 409 -3.80 2.80 20.28
C PHE A 409 -4.97 2.66 21.26
N ASP A 410 -6.19 2.96 20.80
CA ASP A 410 -7.45 2.89 21.58
C ASP A 410 -7.38 3.60 22.95
N GLN A 411 -6.56 4.65 23.06
CA GLN A 411 -6.22 5.38 24.30
C GLN A 411 -5.58 4.52 25.42
N ARG A 412 -5.28 3.24 25.16
CA ARG A 412 -4.95 2.22 26.19
C ARG A 412 -3.56 1.64 26.05
N PHE A 413 -3.14 1.31 24.84
CA PHE A 413 -1.82 0.72 24.56
C PHE A 413 -0.89 1.77 23.97
N SER A 414 0.39 1.78 24.35
CA SER A 414 1.37 2.72 23.80
C SER A 414 2.68 2.03 23.42
N LEU A 415 3.10 2.19 22.16
CA LEU A 415 4.31 1.65 21.58
C LEU A 415 5.34 2.79 21.38
N PRO A 416 6.47 2.82 22.11
CA PRO A 416 7.50 3.85 21.91
C PRO A 416 8.18 3.69 20.54
N ILE A 417 8.51 4.82 19.89
CA ILE A 417 9.26 4.82 18.62
C ILE A 417 10.72 5.21 18.93
N PRO A 418 11.70 4.30 18.80
CA PRO A 418 13.07 4.53 19.30
C PRO A 418 13.90 5.54 18.49
N ARG A 419 13.44 5.97 17.31
CA ARG A 419 14.19 6.86 16.39
C ARG A 419 13.79 8.33 16.59
N ASP A 420 14.42 9.00 17.54
CA ASP A 420 14.14 10.39 17.96
C ASP A 420 14.21 11.46 16.84
N GLN A 421 14.88 11.18 15.72
CA GLN A 421 15.08 12.13 14.62
C GLN A 421 14.67 11.63 13.22
N ALA A 422 14.01 12.52 12.49
CA ALA A 422 13.66 12.37 11.07
C ALA A 422 14.17 13.59 10.27
N VAL A 423 14.38 13.39 8.97
CA VAL A 423 14.69 14.48 8.03
C VAL A 423 13.66 14.41 6.93
N ILE A 424 12.96 15.52 6.71
CA ILE A 424 12.07 15.72 5.58
C ILE A 424 12.88 16.48 4.53
N ASP A 425 13.42 15.74 3.57
CA ASP A 425 13.93 16.31 2.32
C ASP A 425 12.76 16.39 1.34
N ARG A 426 12.48 17.57 0.80
CA ARG A 426 11.33 17.82 -0.09
C ARG A 426 11.44 17.04 -1.41
N ASN A 427 12.61 16.50 -1.73
CA ASN A 427 12.86 15.64 -2.89
C ASN A 427 12.78 14.13 -2.55
N GLN A 428 12.80 13.71 -1.28
CA GLN A 428 12.83 12.28 -0.91
C GLN A 428 11.52 11.80 -0.27
N ARG A 429 10.82 10.88 -0.95
CA ARG A 429 9.49 10.39 -0.55
C ARG A 429 9.48 9.18 0.39
N GLU A 430 10.61 8.49 0.59
CA GLU A 430 10.68 7.22 1.31
C GLU A 430 11.61 7.30 2.54
N THR A 431 11.05 7.65 3.70
CA THR A 431 11.71 7.45 5.01
C THR A 431 10.93 6.40 5.81
N ASN A 432 11.41 5.15 5.81
CA ASN A 432 10.86 4.12 6.70
C ASN A 432 11.33 4.38 8.15
N PRO A 433 10.42 4.49 9.14
CA PRO A 433 10.79 4.70 10.54
C PRO A 433 11.21 3.44 11.30
N ALA A 434 10.92 2.24 10.77
CA ALA A 434 11.21 0.97 11.45
C ALA A 434 12.73 0.69 11.54
N LEU A 435 13.17 0.14 12.68
CA LEU A 435 14.58 -0.23 12.89
C LEU A 435 14.98 -1.49 12.08
N ALA A 436 14.06 -2.44 11.97
CA ALA A 436 14.19 -3.70 11.25
C ALA A 436 12.78 -4.25 10.92
N GLN A 437 12.72 -5.31 10.13
CA GLN A 437 11.52 -6.01 9.68
C GLN A 437 11.65 -7.49 10.02
N ILE A 438 10.54 -8.18 10.33
CA ILE A 438 10.54 -9.62 10.66
C ILE A 438 9.74 -10.36 9.59
N GLY A 439 10.27 -11.48 9.11
CA GLY A 439 9.59 -12.37 8.16
C GLY A 439 9.73 -13.84 8.53
N PHE A 440 9.02 -14.70 7.79
CA PHE A 440 9.14 -16.15 7.87
C PHE A 440 9.14 -16.74 6.45
N ASP A 441 10.11 -17.61 6.17
CA ASP A 441 10.30 -18.36 4.93
C ASP A 441 11.13 -19.61 5.29
N GLY A 442 10.48 -20.77 5.39
CA GLY A 442 11.11 -22.00 5.87
C GLY A 442 12.28 -22.46 4.97
N ASP A 443 12.02 -22.45 3.66
CA ASP A 443 12.91 -22.91 2.59
C ASP A 443 14.17 -22.04 2.39
N ASP A 444 14.04 -20.87 1.75
CA ASP A 444 15.17 -19.98 1.40
C ASP A 444 15.94 -19.42 2.62
N ARG A 445 15.40 -19.52 3.84
CA ARG A 445 15.81 -18.71 5.02
C ARG A 445 15.79 -19.45 6.37
N GLY A 446 15.45 -20.74 6.41
CA GLY A 446 15.40 -21.52 7.65
C GLY A 446 14.39 -20.97 8.68
N GLY A 447 13.25 -20.45 8.23
CA GLY A 447 12.15 -20.00 9.10
C GLY A 447 12.18 -18.51 9.42
N ILE A 448 12.19 -18.14 10.72
CA ILE A 448 12.13 -16.73 11.16
C ILE A 448 13.43 -15.99 10.79
N PHE A 449 13.29 -14.86 10.10
CA PHE A 449 14.40 -13.97 9.75
C PHE A 449 14.10 -12.49 10.07
N ILE A 450 15.17 -11.72 10.24
CA ILE A 450 15.13 -10.25 10.41
C ILE A 450 15.83 -9.59 9.22
N GLU A 451 15.23 -8.57 8.62
CA GLU A 451 15.83 -7.80 7.52
C GLU A 451 15.74 -6.28 7.70
N ARG A 452 16.64 -5.52 7.07
CA ARG A 452 16.63 -4.06 7.13
C ARG A 452 16.99 -3.43 5.79
N ASN A 453 16.03 -2.78 5.13
CA ASN A 453 16.25 -2.10 3.85
C ASN A 453 16.97 -0.75 4.03
N PHE A 454 18.14 -0.61 3.42
CA PHE A 454 18.88 0.64 3.27
C PHE A 454 18.75 1.16 1.83
N PRO A 455 18.09 2.30 1.58
CA PRO A 455 18.15 2.97 0.27
C PRO A 455 19.55 3.56 0.09
N ILE A 456 20.28 3.09 -0.93
CA ILE A 456 21.64 3.53 -1.24
C ILE A 456 21.60 4.69 -2.24
N PHE A 457 20.74 4.58 -3.26
CA PHE A 457 20.38 5.68 -4.16
C PHE A 457 18.85 5.79 -4.21
N ASN A 458 18.32 7.02 -4.12
CA ASN A 458 16.87 7.25 -4.15
C ASN A 458 16.56 8.57 -4.85
N ALA A 459 16.59 8.54 -6.19
CA ALA A 459 16.17 9.62 -7.06
C ALA A 459 14.94 9.19 -7.86
N ASP A 460 14.12 10.15 -8.35
CA ASP A 460 12.89 9.84 -9.08
C ASP A 460 13.09 8.94 -10.31
N ALA A 461 14.26 9.03 -10.97
CA ALA A 461 14.62 8.19 -12.11
C ALA A 461 15.28 6.86 -11.72
N VAL A 462 15.92 6.74 -10.54
CA VAL A 462 16.65 5.53 -10.10
C VAL A 462 16.56 5.36 -8.59
N GLN A 463 15.94 4.25 -8.15
CA GLN A 463 15.95 3.75 -6.78
C GLN A 463 16.80 2.47 -6.71
N PHE A 464 17.82 2.45 -5.86
CA PHE A 464 18.60 1.26 -5.53
C PHE A 464 18.67 1.08 -4.02
N SER A 465 18.25 -0.08 -3.51
CA SER A 465 18.30 -0.41 -2.08
C SER A 465 18.92 -1.78 -1.83
N VAL A 466 19.62 -1.88 -0.71
CA VAL A 466 20.28 -3.09 -0.23
C VAL A 466 19.69 -3.45 1.13
N THR A 467 19.33 -4.72 1.29
CA THR A 467 18.61 -5.24 2.44
C THR A 467 19.36 -6.45 2.99
N PRO A 468 20.28 -6.26 3.96
CA PRO A 468 20.83 -7.36 4.73
C PRO A 468 19.73 -8.11 5.48
N GLN A 469 19.90 -9.41 5.58
CA GLN A 469 19.03 -10.35 6.28
C GLN A 469 19.86 -11.15 7.30
N PHE A 470 19.25 -11.54 8.42
CA PHE A 470 19.81 -12.47 9.40
C PHE A 470 18.76 -13.55 9.72
N PHE A 471 19.15 -14.81 9.58
CA PHE A 471 18.28 -15.98 9.67
C PHE A 471 18.22 -16.48 11.13
N VAL A 472 17.46 -15.76 11.95
CA VAL A 472 17.39 -15.96 13.41
C VAL A 472 17.09 -17.39 13.81
N GLN A 473 16.12 -18.04 13.15
CA GLN A 473 15.76 -19.41 13.49
C GLN A 473 16.84 -20.40 13.06
N LYS A 474 17.30 -20.34 11.81
CA LYS A 474 18.45 -21.12 11.31
C LYS A 474 19.66 -21.02 12.25
N ALA A 475 20.04 -19.82 12.67
CA ALA A 475 21.15 -19.56 13.59
C ALA A 475 20.94 -20.11 15.02
N ILE A 476 19.70 -20.40 15.43
CA ILE A 476 19.38 -21.02 16.74
C ILE A 476 19.31 -22.55 16.62
N ASP A 477 18.68 -23.06 15.56
CA ASP A 477 18.43 -24.49 15.36
C ASP A 477 19.69 -25.23 14.85
N GLU A 478 20.53 -24.57 14.04
CA GLU A 478 21.75 -25.15 13.43
C GLU A 478 23.06 -24.58 14.01
N GLY A 479 23.02 -23.38 14.59
CA GLY A 479 24.22 -22.57 14.90
C GLY A 479 25.23 -23.17 15.89
N ASN A 480 24.86 -24.19 16.66
CA ASN A 480 25.72 -24.84 17.67
C ASN A 480 26.41 -23.86 18.67
N GLY A 481 25.88 -22.65 18.82
CA GLY A 481 26.43 -21.56 19.63
C GLY A 481 27.18 -20.46 18.85
N ASN A 482 27.49 -20.66 17.56
CA ASN A 482 28.03 -19.62 16.68
C ASN A 482 26.91 -18.89 15.91
N PHE A 483 26.47 -17.74 16.44
CA PHE A 483 25.46 -16.89 15.79
C PHE A 483 26.03 -15.93 14.71
N PHE A 484 27.32 -16.03 14.39
CA PHE A 484 28.03 -15.11 13.50
C PHE A 484 28.53 -15.74 12.19
N ASP A 485 28.08 -16.96 11.88
CA ASP A 485 28.45 -17.62 10.63
C ASP A 485 27.84 -16.94 9.39
N SER A 486 28.60 -16.95 8.29
CA SER A 486 28.21 -16.49 6.95
C SER A 486 26.91 -17.14 6.47
N GLU A 487 26.68 -18.40 6.81
CA GLU A 487 25.49 -19.17 6.46
C GLU A 487 24.17 -18.67 7.09
N TYR A 488 24.25 -17.78 8.08
CA TYR A 488 23.10 -17.18 8.76
C TYR A 488 22.80 -15.75 8.30
N PHE A 489 23.57 -15.22 7.33
CA PHE A 489 23.34 -13.90 6.75
C PHE A 489 22.95 -14.01 5.28
N GLY A 490 22.05 -13.12 4.86
CA GLY A 490 21.64 -12.99 3.46
C GLY A 490 21.63 -11.54 3.00
N LEU A 491 21.47 -11.33 1.70
CA LEU A 491 21.50 -9.98 1.11
C LEU A 491 20.52 -9.87 -0.06
N ARG A 492 19.50 -9.00 0.07
CA ARG A 492 18.60 -8.65 -1.04
C ARG A 492 18.91 -7.27 -1.59
N ALA A 493 19.42 -7.18 -2.81
CA ALA A 493 19.53 -5.94 -3.57
C ALA A 493 18.30 -5.75 -4.46
N ASN A 494 17.80 -4.51 -4.56
CA ASN A 494 16.65 -4.14 -5.39
C ASN A 494 16.99 -2.90 -6.23
N LEU A 495 16.77 -2.98 -7.54
CA LEU A 495 16.88 -1.87 -8.48
C LEU A 495 15.50 -1.55 -9.07
N ARG A 496 15.15 -0.27 -9.12
CA ARG A 496 14.11 0.26 -10.01
C ARG A 496 14.64 1.48 -10.72
N ALA A 497 14.52 1.54 -12.04
CA ALA A 497 14.79 2.75 -12.81
C ALA A 497 13.61 3.06 -13.74
N SER A 498 13.35 4.34 -13.97
CA SER A 498 12.35 4.84 -14.89
C SER A 498 13.04 5.77 -15.89
N THR A 499 13.09 5.35 -17.16
CA THR A 499 13.75 6.13 -18.22
C THR A 499 12.77 7.02 -18.98
N GLY A 500 11.51 7.07 -18.56
CA GLY A 500 10.46 7.94 -19.11
C GLY A 500 9.06 7.46 -18.74
N LEU A 501 8.03 8.20 -19.13
CA LEU A 501 6.61 7.96 -18.77
C LEU A 501 6.01 6.59 -19.21
N ARG A 502 6.78 5.75 -19.90
CA ARG A 502 6.33 4.46 -20.47
C ARG A 502 7.30 3.30 -20.26
N ASN A 503 8.47 3.54 -19.66
CA ASN A 503 9.57 2.57 -19.60
C ASN A 503 10.03 2.38 -18.15
N ALA A 504 10.10 1.14 -17.68
CA ALA A 504 10.61 0.80 -16.36
C ALA A 504 11.61 -0.35 -16.42
N ILE A 505 12.67 -0.27 -15.62
CA ILE A 505 13.59 -1.37 -15.34
C ILE A 505 13.38 -1.77 -13.88
N THR A 506 13.21 -3.06 -13.62
CA THR A 506 13.19 -3.62 -12.27
C THR A 506 14.16 -4.78 -12.19
N GLY A 507 15.04 -4.80 -11.19
CA GLY A 507 15.96 -5.89 -10.94
C GLY A 507 15.99 -6.27 -9.46
N SER A 508 16.29 -7.53 -9.19
CA SER A 508 16.49 -8.07 -7.84
C SER A 508 17.64 -9.06 -7.85
N ALA A 509 18.51 -8.98 -6.84
CA ALA A 509 19.44 -10.06 -6.51
C ALA A 509 19.21 -10.45 -5.05
N ILE A 510 19.23 -11.75 -4.77
CA ILE A 510 19.10 -12.33 -3.44
C ILE A 510 20.29 -13.28 -3.24
N LEU A 511 21.00 -13.11 -2.14
CA LEU A 511 21.92 -14.10 -1.59
C LEU A 511 21.25 -14.75 -0.37
N THR A 512 21.11 -16.07 -0.38
CA THR A 512 20.59 -16.90 0.74
C THR A 512 21.68 -17.35 1.71
N SER A 513 22.94 -17.03 1.43
CA SER A 513 24.10 -17.17 2.31
C SER A 513 25.09 -16.04 2.01
N LEU A 514 25.98 -15.70 2.95
CA LEU A 514 27.19 -14.93 2.67
C LEU A 514 28.45 -15.81 2.55
N ASP A 515 28.30 -17.13 2.55
CA ASP A 515 29.30 -17.99 1.92
C ASP A 515 29.20 -17.86 0.38
N PHE A 516 30.36 -17.70 -0.25
CA PHE A 516 30.53 -17.57 -1.69
C PHE A 516 31.11 -18.85 -2.33
N GLY A 517 31.41 -19.88 -1.54
CA GLY A 517 31.86 -21.19 -2.01
C GLY A 517 30.82 -21.88 -2.91
N ASP A 518 29.54 -21.74 -2.56
CA ASP A 518 28.39 -22.18 -3.36
C ASP A 518 27.53 -20.99 -3.81
N LEU A 519 28.07 -20.17 -4.72
CA LEU A 519 27.30 -19.08 -5.32
C LEU A 519 26.25 -19.57 -6.32
N GLU A 520 26.37 -20.81 -6.85
CA GLU A 520 25.41 -21.33 -7.83
C GLU A 520 24.03 -21.53 -7.18
N ASP A 521 24.00 -22.16 -6.00
CA ASP A 521 22.77 -22.43 -5.25
C ASP A 521 22.45 -21.37 -4.16
N ASN A 522 23.31 -20.36 -3.93
CA ASN A 522 22.96 -19.24 -3.04
C ASN A 522 22.53 -17.94 -3.74
N LEU A 523 22.75 -17.79 -5.05
CA LEU A 523 22.28 -16.62 -5.81
C LEU A 523 20.90 -16.88 -6.45
N ARG A 524 19.93 -16.00 -6.20
CA ARG A 524 18.72 -15.86 -7.03
C ARG A 524 18.69 -14.47 -7.67
N GLY A 525 18.38 -14.37 -8.96
CA GLY A 525 18.47 -13.14 -9.73
C GLY A 525 17.28 -12.91 -10.67
N SER A 526 16.84 -11.65 -10.80
CA SER A 526 15.93 -11.25 -11.87
C SER A 526 16.26 -9.85 -12.40
N LEU A 527 16.08 -9.65 -13.70
CA LEU A 527 16.14 -8.36 -14.37
C LEU A 527 15.03 -8.29 -15.42
N ARG A 528 14.30 -7.18 -15.42
CA ARG A 528 13.14 -6.96 -16.28
C ARG A 528 13.11 -5.54 -16.80
N PHE A 529 13.06 -5.38 -18.11
CA PHE A 529 12.74 -4.13 -18.78
C PHE A 529 11.29 -4.20 -19.26
N GLN A 530 10.46 -3.20 -18.95
CA GLN A 530 9.06 -3.12 -19.35
C GLN A 530 8.81 -1.83 -20.13
N GLN A 531 8.07 -1.93 -21.23
CA GLN A 531 7.68 -0.83 -22.09
C GLN A 531 6.18 -0.88 -22.40
N LEU A 532 5.50 0.25 -22.20
CA LEU A 532 4.07 0.42 -22.49
C LEU A 532 3.86 0.87 -23.94
N VAL A 533 3.51 -0.06 -24.82
CA VAL A 533 3.35 0.13 -26.27
C VAL A 533 1.89 0.38 -26.63
N GLY A 534 1.62 1.35 -27.53
CA GLY A 534 0.26 1.63 -28.02
C GLY A 534 -0.45 2.80 -27.33
N GLY A 535 -1.71 3.01 -27.74
CA GLY A 535 -2.55 4.17 -27.40
C GLY A 535 -3.64 3.86 -26.37
N ARG A 536 -4.90 3.79 -26.82
CA ARG A 536 -6.09 3.60 -25.98
C ARG A 536 -6.14 2.25 -25.26
N LEU A 537 -5.64 1.21 -25.90
CA LEU A 537 -5.42 -0.11 -25.33
C LEU A 537 -3.92 -0.37 -25.47
N ALA A 538 -3.16 -0.05 -24.42
CA ALA A 538 -1.70 -0.15 -24.44
C ALA A 538 -1.25 -1.48 -23.80
N HIS A 539 -0.35 -2.17 -24.50
CA HIS A 539 0.20 -3.47 -24.12
C HIS A 539 1.51 -3.27 -23.36
N THR A 540 1.74 -4.10 -22.35
CA THR A 540 3.02 -4.14 -21.64
C THR A 540 3.91 -5.19 -22.30
N VAL A 541 4.94 -4.72 -23.00
CA VAL A 541 6.03 -5.57 -23.51
C VAL A 541 7.11 -5.62 -22.43
N SER A 542 7.43 -6.82 -21.94
CA SER A 542 8.52 -7.07 -21.01
C SER A 542 9.63 -7.86 -21.72
N LEU A 543 10.88 -7.45 -21.52
CA LEU A 543 12.05 -8.31 -21.69
C LEU A 543 12.51 -8.76 -20.30
N GLU A 544 12.64 -10.06 -20.09
CA GLU A 544 12.88 -10.68 -18.79
C GLU A 544 14.05 -11.63 -18.85
N ALA A 545 14.92 -11.57 -17.84
CA ALA A 545 15.97 -12.53 -17.57
C ALA A 545 15.92 -12.89 -16.07
N SER A 546 15.93 -14.17 -15.74
CA SER A 546 16.04 -14.66 -14.36
C SER A 546 17.03 -15.81 -14.24
N TYR A 547 17.52 -15.99 -13.01
CA TYR A 547 18.49 -17.00 -12.60
C TYR A 547 18.02 -17.58 -11.25
N ARG A 548 17.93 -18.91 -11.18
CA ARG A 548 17.43 -19.67 -10.03
C ARG A 548 16.10 -19.13 -9.47
N ASP A 549 15.12 -19.02 -10.36
CA ASP A 549 13.80 -18.42 -10.10
C ASP A 549 12.84 -19.45 -9.48
N ARG A 550 12.31 -19.17 -8.27
CA ARG A 550 11.52 -20.12 -7.47
C ARG A 550 10.05 -20.05 -7.81
N LEU A 551 9.57 -20.97 -8.65
CA LEU A 551 8.19 -21.03 -9.10
C LEU A 551 7.41 -22.08 -8.30
N TYR A 552 6.22 -21.73 -7.80
CA TYR A 552 5.35 -22.71 -7.13
C TYR A 552 4.29 -23.23 -8.11
N ASN A 553 4.27 -24.54 -8.33
CA ASN A 553 3.35 -25.21 -9.26
C ASN A 553 2.38 -26.16 -8.56
N GLY A 554 1.62 -25.63 -7.59
CA GLY A 554 0.51 -26.34 -6.94
C GLY A 554 0.97 -27.64 -6.27
N THR A 555 0.33 -28.76 -6.60
CA THR A 555 0.70 -30.07 -6.01
C THR A 555 2.10 -30.57 -6.39
N LEU A 556 2.79 -29.95 -7.36
CA LEU A 556 4.20 -30.20 -7.64
C LEU A 556 5.17 -29.37 -6.77
N GLY A 557 4.67 -28.56 -5.84
CA GLY A 557 5.48 -27.80 -4.90
C GLY A 557 6.29 -26.66 -5.54
N TYR A 558 7.40 -26.30 -4.89
CA TYR A 558 8.39 -25.39 -5.47
C TYR A 558 9.24 -26.09 -6.54
N GLN A 559 9.53 -25.36 -7.61
CA GLN A 559 10.28 -25.81 -8.78
C GLN A 559 11.21 -24.66 -9.22
N ASP A 560 12.52 -24.89 -9.17
CA ASP A 560 13.51 -23.87 -9.54
C ASP A 560 13.82 -23.89 -11.05
N VAL A 561 13.79 -22.70 -11.66
CA VAL A 561 14.22 -22.45 -13.04
C VAL A 561 15.62 -21.86 -13.01
N GLN A 562 16.62 -22.67 -13.35
CA GLN A 562 18.04 -22.31 -13.23
C GLN A 562 18.39 -21.06 -14.05
N SER A 563 17.86 -20.94 -15.28
CA SER A 563 17.81 -19.65 -15.96
C SER A 563 16.68 -19.55 -16.98
N SER A 564 16.18 -18.34 -17.19
CA SER A 564 15.21 -18.02 -18.23
C SER A 564 15.56 -16.67 -18.84
N ILE A 565 15.49 -16.54 -20.17
CA ILE A 565 15.63 -15.25 -20.86
C ILE A 565 14.63 -15.16 -22.03
N GLY A 566 13.88 -14.06 -22.13
CA GLY A 566 12.86 -13.93 -23.15
C GLY A 566 12.10 -12.62 -23.19
N GLY A 567 11.04 -12.61 -23.99
CA GLY A 567 10.09 -11.50 -24.13
C GLY A 567 8.66 -11.96 -23.89
N ILE A 568 7.87 -11.14 -23.20
CA ILE A 568 6.46 -11.36 -22.89
C ILE A 568 5.66 -10.12 -23.29
N VAL A 569 4.49 -10.31 -23.89
CA VAL A 569 3.54 -9.24 -24.26
C VAL A 569 2.23 -9.51 -23.53
N ASN A 570 1.87 -8.64 -22.61
CA ASN A 570 0.61 -8.67 -21.87
C ASN A 570 -0.38 -7.65 -22.44
N SER A 571 -1.62 -8.07 -22.69
CA SER A 571 -2.70 -7.15 -23.05
C SER A 571 -3.19 -6.34 -21.85
N PRO A 572 -3.80 -5.16 -22.08
CA PRO A 572 -4.70 -4.57 -21.09
C PRO A 572 -5.96 -5.45 -20.94
N ILE A 573 -6.79 -5.17 -19.94
CA ILE A 573 -8.13 -5.74 -19.82
C ILE A 573 -9.02 -5.10 -20.89
N VAL A 574 -9.60 -5.92 -21.78
CA VAL A 574 -10.43 -5.48 -22.91
C VAL A 574 -11.89 -5.90 -22.64
N PRO A 575 -12.80 -4.96 -22.31
CA PRO A 575 -14.22 -5.29 -22.17
C PRO A 575 -14.85 -5.57 -23.53
N LEU A 576 -15.55 -6.70 -23.65
CA LEU A 576 -16.18 -7.16 -24.90
C LEU A 576 -17.55 -6.49 -25.11
N GLY A 577 -17.51 -5.21 -25.46
CA GLY A 577 -18.71 -4.37 -25.61
C GLY A 577 -19.51 -4.30 -24.31
N ASN A 578 -20.84 -4.27 -24.42
CA ASN A 578 -21.74 -4.16 -23.27
C ASN A 578 -22.05 -5.52 -22.61
N THR A 579 -21.30 -6.59 -22.90
CA THR A 579 -21.57 -7.93 -22.36
C THR A 579 -21.19 -8.11 -20.90
N GLY A 580 -20.31 -7.25 -20.37
CA GLY A 580 -19.68 -7.45 -19.06
C GLY A 580 -18.65 -8.59 -19.03
N ILE A 581 -18.29 -9.17 -20.18
CA ILE A 581 -17.18 -10.12 -20.31
C ILE A 581 -15.90 -9.31 -20.52
N ASN A 582 -14.86 -9.63 -19.76
CA ASN A 582 -13.52 -9.09 -19.94
C ASN A 582 -12.63 -10.12 -20.64
N LEU A 583 -11.87 -9.68 -21.63
CA LEU A 583 -10.80 -10.42 -22.28
C LEU A 583 -9.44 -9.91 -21.79
N SER A 584 -8.52 -10.83 -21.49
CA SER A 584 -7.09 -10.56 -21.43
C SER A 584 -6.32 -11.68 -22.14
N TYR A 585 -5.12 -11.37 -22.62
CA TYR A 585 -4.23 -12.35 -23.24
C TYR A 585 -2.76 -12.03 -22.99
N GLN A 586 -1.94 -13.07 -23.06
CA GLN A 586 -0.50 -13.05 -22.91
C GLN A 586 0.13 -13.87 -24.05
N LEU A 587 1.21 -13.35 -24.61
CA LEU A 587 2.08 -14.07 -25.57
C LEU A 587 3.51 -13.97 -25.08
N GLY A 588 4.32 -15.03 -25.19
CA GLY A 588 5.70 -15.03 -24.74
C GLY A 588 6.60 -15.97 -25.52
N TYR A 589 7.88 -15.63 -25.58
CA TYR A 589 8.94 -16.51 -26.03
C TYR A 589 10.12 -16.42 -25.07
N GLN A 590 10.57 -17.56 -24.54
CA GLN A 590 11.67 -17.66 -23.57
C GLN A 590 12.59 -18.82 -23.94
N TYR A 591 13.89 -18.66 -23.73
CA TYR A 591 14.85 -19.76 -23.66
C TYR A 591 15.07 -20.10 -22.18
N ILE A 592 14.87 -21.36 -21.82
CA ILE A 592 14.74 -21.81 -20.43
C ILE A 592 15.66 -23.01 -20.17
N ASN A 593 16.46 -22.92 -19.11
CA ASN A 593 17.21 -24.03 -18.53
C ASN A 593 16.58 -24.37 -17.16
N ALA A 594 16.09 -25.60 -17.01
CA ALA A 594 15.43 -26.08 -15.79
C ALA A 594 15.46 -27.61 -15.69
N ASN A 595 15.17 -28.14 -14.50
CA ASN A 595 15.12 -29.58 -14.26
C ASN A 595 13.99 -30.27 -15.07
N THR A 596 14.27 -31.47 -15.58
CA THR A 596 13.31 -32.32 -16.30
C THR A 596 13.46 -33.79 -15.87
N ASP A 597 12.36 -34.54 -15.88
CA ASP A 597 12.33 -36.00 -15.71
C ASP A 597 12.41 -36.75 -17.06
N ARG A 598 12.48 -36.01 -18.18
CA ARG A 598 12.50 -36.57 -19.54
C ARG A 598 13.92 -37.01 -19.87
N LEU A 599 14.23 -38.27 -19.56
CA LEU A 599 15.53 -38.92 -19.82
C LEU A 599 16.02 -38.77 -21.28
N GLU A 600 15.10 -38.60 -22.24
CA GLU A 600 15.37 -38.34 -23.66
C GLU A 600 15.95 -36.94 -23.96
N LEU A 601 15.94 -36.03 -22.98
CA LEU A 601 16.51 -34.68 -23.04
C LEU A 601 17.78 -34.53 -22.19
N LEU A 602 18.30 -35.63 -21.64
CA LEU A 602 19.39 -35.66 -20.66
C LEU A 602 20.52 -36.58 -21.13
N ASP A 603 21.76 -36.14 -20.94
CA ASP A 603 22.93 -36.95 -21.25
C ASP A 603 23.04 -38.18 -20.36
N THR A 604 23.61 -39.27 -20.89
CA THR A 604 23.75 -40.56 -20.16
C THR A 604 24.69 -40.45 -18.96
N VAL A 605 25.65 -39.53 -19.02
CA VAL A 605 26.53 -39.15 -17.90
C VAL A 605 26.43 -37.63 -17.77
N ARG A 606 25.98 -37.14 -16.61
CA ARG A 606 25.65 -35.74 -16.37
C ARG A 606 25.78 -35.39 -14.89
N GLU A 607 25.96 -34.10 -14.61
CA GLU A 607 26.11 -33.56 -13.25
C GLU A 607 24.77 -33.13 -12.63
N ASN A 608 23.75 -32.90 -13.45
CA ASN A 608 22.40 -32.48 -13.05
C ASN A 608 21.35 -32.88 -14.10
N ASP A 609 20.07 -32.87 -13.71
CA ASP A 609 18.93 -33.23 -14.58
C ASP A 609 18.34 -32.01 -15.33
N ARG A 610 19.16 -31.03 -15.72
CA ARG A 610 18.70 -29.79 -16.39
C ARG A 610 18.72 -29.95 -17.92
N ALA A 611 17.64 -29.54 -18.58
CA ALA A 611 17.57 -29.41 -20.04
C ALA A 611 17.36 -27.95 -20.45
N SER A 612 17.80 -27.58 -21.66
CA SER A 612 17.68 -26.21 -22.19
C SER A 612 16.80 -26.15 -23.44
N LEU A 613 15.64 -25.49 -23.37
CA LEU A 613 14.65 -25.43 -24.45
C LEU A 613 14.14 -24.01 -24.69
N GLY A 614 13.87 -23.69 -25.96
CA GLY A 614 13.04 -22.55 -26.33
C GLY A 614 11.56 -22.88 -26.16
N ARG A 615 10.82 -22.05 -25.44
CA ARG A 615 9.36 -22.15 -25.23
C ARG A 615 8.67 -20.94 -25.86
N PHE A 616 7.71 -21.20 -26.76
CA PHE A 616 6.69 -20.23 -27.14
C PHE A 616 5.41 -20.53 -26.35
N GLN A 617 4.80 -19.51 -25.74
CA GLN A 617 3.59 -19.67 -24.93
C GLN A 617 2.55 -18.61 -25.32
N GLY A 618 1.29 -19.02 -25.42
CA GLY A 618 0.14 -18.13 -25.54
C GLY A 618 -0.94 -18.49 -24.52
N SER A 619 -1.53 -17.48 -23.89
CA SER A 619 -2.66 -17.65 -22.97
C SER A 619 -3.75 -16.60 -23.25
N VAL A 620 -5.01 -17.01 -23.15
CA VAL A 620 -6.20 -16.17 -23.37
C VAL A 620 -7.19 -16.47 -22.25
N ALA A 621 -7.61 -15.43 -21.52
CA ALA A 621 -8.57 -15.53 -20.43
C ALA A 621 -9.81 -14.67 -20.73
N LEU A 622 -10.98 -15.26 -20.54
CA LEU A 622 -12.28 -14.60 -20.52
C LEU A 622 -12.86 -14.70 -19.10
N ASN A 623 -13.39 -13.62 -18.55
CA ASN A 623 -14.11 -13.66 -17.27
C ASN A 623 -15.35 -12.76 -17.26
N ARG A 624 -16.31 -13.10 -16.38
CA ARG A 624 -17.50 -12.30 -16.08
C ARG A 624 -17.93 -12.49 -14.64
N GLY A 625 -18.21 -11.38 -13.96
CA GLY A 625 -18.91 -11.35 -12.68
C GLY A 625 -20.42 -11.13 -12.85
N PHE A 626 -21.19 -11.62 -11.88
CA PHE A 626 -22.64 -11.48 -11.80
C PHE A 626 -23.00 -11.11 -10.36
N LEU A 627 -23.36 -9.85 -10.11
CA LEU A 627 -23.90 -9.44 -8.80
C LEU A 627 -25.30 -10.07 -8.65
N LEU A 628 -25.47 -10.99 -7.70
CA LEU A 628 -26.73 -11.68 -7.45
C LEU A 628 -27.59 -10.92 -6.45
N TRP A 629 -26.94 -10.29 -5.45
CA TRP A 629 -27.58 -9.50 -4.41
C TRP A 629 -26.61 -8.48 -3.82
N GLU A 630 -27.13 -7.30 -3.48
CA GLU A 630 -26.43 -6.27 -2.71
C GLU A 630 -27.34 -5.73 -1.61
N GLY A 631 -26.80 -5.58 -0.41
CA GLY A 631 -27.48 -4.98 0.73
C GLY A 631 -27.32 -3.46 0.78
N LYS A 632 -27.44 -2.90 1.98
CA LYS A 632 -27.08 -1.50 2.27
C LYS A 632 -25.99 -1.48 3.33
N GLY A 633 -24.94 -0.69 3.11
CA GLY A 633 -23.96 -0.40 4.16
C GLY A 633 -24.55 0.49 5.26
N LEU A 634 -23.91 0.48 6.44
CA LEU A 634 -24.25 1.41 7.52
C LEU A 634 -23.70 2.82 7.24
N PRO A 635 -24.26 3.88 7.84
CA PRO A 635 -23.70 5.23 7.77
C PRO A 635 -22.23 5.28 8.21
N ALA A 636 -21.44 6.15 7.56
CA ALA A 636 -20.01 6.30 7.78
C ALA A 636 -19.68 7.09 9.07
N THR A 637 -20.14 6.60 10.22
CA THR A 637 -19.93 7.16 11.55
C THR A 637 -19.11 6.21 12.41
N ALA A 638 -18.37 6.76 13.40
CA ALA A 638 -17.46 6.01 14.27
C ALA A 638 -18.12 4.83 15.00
N GLU A 639 -19.40 4.94 15.38
CA GLU A 639 -20.10 3.91 16.15
C GLU A 639 -20.86 2.89 15.29
N GLN A 640 -20.99 3.15 13.97
CA GLN A 640 -21.74 2.33 13.02
C GLN A 640 -20.81 1.79 11.92
N GLY A 641 -20.88 2.30 10.69
CA GLY A 641 -20.16 1.77 9.54
C GLY A 641 -18.65 1.92 9.59
N LEU A 642 -18.09 2.73 10.49
CA LEU A 642 -16.64 2.89 10.65
C LEU A 642 -16.09 2.29 11.95
N LYS A 643 -16.87 1.48 12.69
CA LYS A 643 -16.48 1.02 14.04
C LYS A 643 -15.25 0.11 14.08
N TYR A 644 -15.13 -0.81 13.11
CA TYR A 644 -13.99 -1.74 13.00
C TYR A 644 -13.29 -1.67 11.63
N THR A 645 -13.63 -0.69 10.78
CA THR A 645 -13.21 -0.64 9.38
C THR A 645 -13.08 0.80 8.87
N PRO A 646 -12.16 1.13 7.95
CA PRO A 646 -12.08 2.45 7.33
C PRO A 646 -13.17 2.72 6.28
N VAL A 647 -13.93 1.70 5.87
CA VAL A 647 -15.02 1.80 4.88
C VAL A 647 -16.20 0.96 5.35
N PRO A 648 -17.46 1.45 5.31
CA PRO A 648 -18.63 0.66 5.67
C PRO A 648 -18.71 -0.63 4.86
N VAL A 649 -18.84 -1.76 5.54
CA VAL A 649 -19.08 -3.05 4.88
C VAL A 649 -20.48 -3.02 4.27
N VAL A 650 -20.56 -3.28 2.97
CA VAL A 650 -21.82 -3.57 2.27
C VAL A 650 -21.94 -5.08 2.13
N PRO A 651 -23.01 -5.71 2.67
CA PRO A 651 -23.32 -7.10 2.40
C PRO A 651 -23.56 -7.33 0.89
N TYR A 652 -23.03 -8.40 0.31
CA TYR A 652 -23.29 -8.77 -1.08
C TYR A 652 -23.16 -10.27 -1.32
N LEU A 653 -23.73 -10.74 -2.42
CA LEU A 653 -23.50 -12.06 -3.00
C LEU A 653 -23.33 -11.91 -4.52
N ALA A 654 -22.29 -12.53 -5.07
CA ALA A 654 -21.98 -12.55 -6.49
C ALA A 654 -21.60 -13.95 -6.95
N ALA A 655 -21.89 -14.26 -8.21
CA ALA A 655 -21.27 -15.36 -8.93
C ALA A 655 -20.17 -14.84 -9.86
N PHE A 656 -19.25 -15.70 -10.24
CA PHE A 656 -18.30 -15.44 -11.32
C PHE A 656 -18.10 -16.69 -12.16
N ALA A 657 -17.81 -16.47 -13.44
CA ALA A 657 -17.41 -17.50 -14.38
C ALA A 657 -16.21 -17.01 -15.20
N GLY A 658 -15.33 -17.92 -15.58
CA GLY A 658 -14.20 -17.64 -16.46
C GLY A 658 -13.74 -18.87 -17.23
N VAL A 659 -13.02 -18.63 -18.32
CA VAL A 659 -12.39 -19.66 -19.14
C VAL A 659 -11.00 -19.17 -19.53
N THR A 660 -9.99 -19.98 -19.24
CA THR A 660 -8.58 -19.71 -19.59
C THR A 660 -8.06 -20.81 -20.50
N GLY A 661 -7.68 -20.47 -21.72
CA GLY A 661 -6.96 -21.35 -22.63
C GLY A 661 -5.49 -20.99 -22.67
N THR A 662 -4.60 -21.95 -22.45
CA THR A 662 -3.13 -21.75 -22.53
C THR A 662 -2.51 -22.82 -23.41
N SER A 663 -1.46 -22.46 -24.16
CA SER A 663 -0.73 -23.39 -25.03
C SER A 663 0.77 -23.05 -25.03
N SER A 664 1.58 -24.00 -24.55
CA SER A 664 3.05 -23.99 -24.56
C SER A 664 3.57 -24.92 -25.66
N PHE A 665 4.51 -24.44 -26.48
CA PHE A 665 5.22 -25.21 -27.51
C PHE A 665 6.72 -25.12 -27.27
N TYR A 666 7.43 -26.25 -27.36
CA TYR A 666 8.85 -26.36 -27.04
C TYR A 666 9.72 -26.70 -28.25
N SER A 667 10.98 -26.28 -28.22
CA SER A 667 11.94 -26.44 -29.32
C SER A 667 12.34 -27.88 -29.63
N ASN A 668 12.04 -28.84 -28.75
CA ASN A 668 12.17 -30.28 -29.00
C ASN A 668 10.94 -30.89 -29.72
N GLY A 669 9.85 -30.13 -29.88
CA GLY A 669 8.57 -30.59 -30.46
C GLY A 669 7.50 -30.96 -29.43
N ASP A 670 7.82 -31.02 -28.12
CA ASP A 670 6.80 -31.17 -27.08
C ASP A 670 5.84 -29.96 -27.09
N ASN A 671 4.62 -30.20 -26.64
CA ASN A 671 3.66 -29.15 -26.36
C ASN A 671 2.78 -29.53 -25.17
N GLN A 672 2.14 -28.52 -24.58
CA GLN A 672 1.09 -28.69 -23.59
C GLN A 672 0.04 -27.60 -23.81
N SER A 673 -1.21 -28.01 -24.00
CA SER A 673 -2.34 -27.10 -24.12
C SER A 673 -3.38 -27.43 -23.06
N THR A 674 -3.95 -26.39 -22.45
CA THR A 674 -5.03 -26.49 -21.47
C THR A 674 -6.21 -25.60 -21.85
N LEU A 675 -7.41 -26.03 -21.45
CA LEU A 675 -8.61 -25.21 -21.45
C LEU A 675 -9.32 -25.42 -20.11
N ILE A 676 -9.20 -24.43 -19.22
CA ILE A 676 -9.70 -24.48 -17.85
C ILE A 676 -10.95 -23.60 -17.75
N GLY A 677 -12.07 -24.19 -17.38
CA GLY A 677 -13.28 -23.47 -16.97
C GLY A 677 -13.30 -23.30 -15.46
N THR A 678 -13.64 -22.10 -14.98
CA THR A 678 -13.80 -21.78 -13.55
C THR A 678 -15.19 -21.20 -13.31
N VAL A 679 -15.87 -21.67 -12.28
CA VAL A 679 -17.12 -21.09 -11.76
C VAL A 679 -17.00 -20.90 -10.25
N GLY A 680 -17.68 -19.91 -9.70
CA GLY A 680 -17.67 -19.68 -8.26
C GLY A 680 -18.73 -18.73 -7.75
N LEU A 681 -18.87 -18.72 -6.44
CA LEU A 681 -19.70 -17.80 -5.66
C LEU A 681 -18.82 -17.09 -4.64
N GLU A 682 -19.01 -15.78 -4.47
CA GLU A 682 -18.47 -15.09 -3.30
C GLU A 682 -19.42 -14.05 -2.74
N GLY A 683 -19.31 -13.80 -1.44
CA GLY A 683 -20.14 -12.84 -0.76
C GLY A 683 -19.66 -12.54 0.64
N GLN A 684 -20.27 -11.51 1.23
CA GLN A 684 -20.10 -11.17 2.63
C GLN A 684 -21.43 -10.75 3.23
N ILE A 685 -21.65 -11.12 4.49
CA ILE A 685 -22.87 -10.85 5.25
C ILE A 685 -22.51 -10.15 6.57
N GLY A 686 -23.44 -9.35 7.08
CA GLY A 686 -23.21 -8.48 8.23
C GLY A 686 -22.42 -7.21 7.90
N HIS A 687 -22.30 -6.31 8.87
CA HIS A 687 -21.78 -4.96 8.68
C HIS A 687 -20.42 -4.70 9.34
N PHE A 688 -19.86 -5.70 10.04
CA PHE A 688 -18.64 -5.57 10.85
C PHE A 688 -18.68 -4.36 11.80
N SER A 689 -19.78 -4.24 12.54
CA SER A 689 -20.10 -3.09 13.39
C SER A 689 -20.60 -3.52 14.78
N ARG A 690 -21.37 -4.61 14.88
CA ARG A 690 -21.76 -5.19 16.18
C ARG A 690 -20.58 -5.99 16.76
N PRO A 691 -20.53 -6.21 18.10
CA PRO A 691 -19.34 -6.77 18.74
C PRO A 691 -19.17 -8.29 18.60
N PHE A 692 -20.07 -9.03 17.96
CA PHE A 692 -20.00 -10.51 17.88
C PHE A 692 -20.71 -11.03 16.62
N LEU A 693 -20.04 -11.91 15.87
CA LEU A 693 -20.54 -12.62 14.67
C LEU A 693 -21.29 -11.76 13.62
N ASP A 694 -20.97 -10.48 13.48
CA ASP A 694 -21.60 -9.52 12.56
C ASP A 694 -20.78 -9.29 11.28
N TYR A 695 -19.86 -10.20 10.97
CA TYR A 695 -19.20 -10.28 9.67
C TYR A 695 -18.79 -11.70 9.33
N THR A 696 -19.27 -12.19 8.19
CA THR A 696 -18.80 -13.44 7.58
C THR A 696 -18.57 -13.19 6.09
N ARG A 697 -17.40 -13.54 5.56
CA ARG A 697 -17.09 -13.60 4.13
C ARG A 697 -16.92 -15.06 3.72
N VAL A 698 -17.46 -15.42 2.55
CA VAL A 698 -17.29 -16.74 1.93
C VAL A 698 -16.92 -16.56 0.47
N ASN A 699 -15.99 -17.37 -0.04
CA ASN A 699 -15.71 -17.55 -1.46
C ASN A 699 -15.58 -19.05 -1.72
N VAL A 700 -16.24 -19.56 -2.75
CA VAL A 700 -16.14 -20.95 -3.21
C VAL A 700 -15.92 -20.93 -4.71
N SER A 701 -14.91 -21.65 -5.20
CA SER A 701 -14.62 -21.79 -6.62
C SER A 701 -14.34 -23.23 -7.01
N TYR A 702 -14.85 -23.64 -8.17
CA TYR A 702 -14.55 -24.92 -8.81
C TYR A 702 -13.92 -24.62 -10.17
N SER A 703 -12.78 -25.25 -10.45
CA SER A 703 -12.10 -25.17 -11.74
C SER A 703 -11.86 -26.56 -12.30
N GLU A 704 -12.14 -26.76 -13.58
CA GLU A 704 -11.94 -28.02 -14.28
C GLU A 704 -11.30 -27.78 -15.66
N GLY A 705 -10.24 -28.53 -15.94
CA GLY A 705 -9.34 -28.31 -17.06
C GLY A 705 -9.19 -29.51 -17.97
N LEU A 706 -9.47 -29.32 -19.25
CA LEU A 706 -9.03 -30.23 -20.30
C LEU A 706 -7.52 -29.99 -20.55
N ARG A 707 -6.73 -31.06 -20.61
CA ARG A 707 -5.28 -31.02 -20.92
C ARG A 707 -4.96 -31.90 -22.14
N SER A 708 -4.11 -31.40 -23.02
CA SER A 708 -3.51 -32.15 -24.13
C SER A 708 -2.00 -31.91 -24.15
N GLY A 709 -1.21 -32.94 -24.43
CA GLY A 709 0.25 -32.89 -24.26
C GLY A 709 0.69 -32.77 -22.80
N ILE A 710 1.98 -32.53 -22.60
CA ILE A 710 2.63 -32.41 -21.28
C ILE A 710 3.94 -31.61 -21.41
N SER A 711 4.19 -30.69 -20.48
CA SER A 711 5.45 -29.92 -20.45
C SER A 711 6.65 -30.85 -20.15
N PRO A 712 7.79 -30.70 -20.85
CA PRO A 712 9.03 -31.37 -20.47
C PRO A 712 9.55 -30.92 -19.10
N PHE A 713 9.32 -29.67 -18.69
CA PHE A 713 9.73 -29.13 -17.39
C PHE A 713 8.60 -29.19 -16.36
N LEU A 714 8.93 -29.54 -15.11
CA LEU A 714 7.97 -29.68 -14.01
C LEU A 714 7.27 -28.35 -13.65
N PHE A 715 7.96 -27.21 -13.71
CA PHE A 715 7.41 -25.90 -13.34
C PHE A 715 6.26 -25.41 -14.26
N ASP A 716 6.16 -25.89 -15.50
CA ASP A 716 5.08 -25.52 -16.45
C ASP A 716 4.07 -26.66 -16.67
N ARG A 717 4.11 -27.74 -15.85
CA ARG A 717 3.11 -28.81 -15.97
C ARG A 717 1.78 -28.38 -15.41
N ALA A 718 0.73 -28.52 -16.20
CA ALA A 718 -0.65 -28.42 -15.71
C ALA A 718 -1.02 -29.71 -14.94
N ALA A 719 -0.48 -29.87 -13.72
CA ALA A 719 -0.73 -31.01 -12.85
C ALA A 719 -2.15 -30.97 -12.27
N ASP A 720 -2.56 -29.79 -11.78
CA ASP A 720 -3.84 -29.58 -11.10
C ASP A 720 -4.98 -29.31 -12.08
N THR A 721 -5.62 -30.38 -12.57
CA THR A 721 -6.69 -30.30 -13.57
C THR A 721 -8.09 -30.09 -12.99
N ARG A 722 -8.39 -30.57 -11.77
CA ARG A 722 -9.65 -30.29 -11.08
C ARG A 722 -9.38 -29.69 -9.70
N VAL A 723 -9.75 -28.42 -9.48
CA VAL A 723 -9.41 -27.67 -8.26
C VAL A 723 -10.65 -27.11 -7.58
N LEU A 724 -10.78 -27.35 -6.27
CA LEU A 724 -11.78 -26.73 -5.40
C LEU A 724 -11.09 -25.71 -4.48
N GLY A 725 -11.41 -24.42 -4.65
CA GLY A 725 -10.99 -23.34 -3.76
C GLY A 725 -12.09 -22.98 -2.76
N PHE A 726 -11.74 -22.82 -1.49
CA PHE A 726 -12.64 -22.39 -0.43
C PHE A 726 -11.99 -21.33 0.46
N GLY A 727 -12.65 -20.18 0.62
CA GLY A 727 -12.25 -19.10 1.51
C GLY A 727 -13.34 -18.73 2.50
N PHE A 728 -12.98 -18.60 3.77
CA PHE A 728 -13.89 -18.24 4.85
C PHE A 728 -13.22 -17.25 5.81
N THR A 729 -13.89 -16.16 6.15
CA THR A 729 -13.44 -15.18 7.16
C THR A 729 -14.59 -14.81 8.07
N GLN A 730 -14.38 -14.89 9.38
CA GLN A 730 -15.38 -14.66 10.43
C GLN A 730 -14.87 -13.63 11.44
N GLN A 731 -15.68 -12.61 11.75
CA GLN A 731 -15.48 -11.82 12.97
C GLN A 731 -15.75 -12.72 14.17
N LEU A 732 -14.78 -12.82 15.08
CA LEU A 732 -14.95 -13.51 16.34
C LEU A 732 -15.59 -12.57 17.36
N TYR A 733 -14.85 -11.53 17.77
CA TYR A 733 -15.33 -10.53 18.74
C TYR A 733 -14.71 -9.16 18.46
N GLY A 734 -15.55 -8.13 18.43
CA GLY A 734 -15.18 -6.74 18.15
C GLY A 734 -14.29 -6.62 16.91
N PRO A 735 -13.05 -6.09 17.04
CA PRO A 735 -12.14 -5.89 15.90
C PRO A 735 -11.48 -7.16 15.37
N PHE A 736 -11.59 -8.31 16.06
CA PHE A 736 -10.89 -9.54 15.68
C PHE A 736 -11.64 -10.33 14.60
N ARG A 737 -10.94 -10.65 13.50
CA ARG A 737 -11.37 -11.59 12.46
C ARG A 737 -10.37 -12.73 12.33
N ILE A 738 -10.87 -13.95 12.18
CA ILE A 738 -10.07 -15.11 11.75
C ILE A 738 -10.57 -15.56 10.38
N GLY A 739 -9.68 -16.05 9.54
CA GLY A 739 -10.05 -16.65 8.28
C GLY A 739 -9.02 -17.64 7.75
N PHE A 740 -9.41 -18.38 6.74
CA PHE A 740 -8.52 -19.20 5.94
C PHE A 740 -8.98 -19.20 4.48
N GLN A 741 -8.03 -19.28 3.55
CA GLN A 741 -8.29 -19.58 2.14
C GLN A 741 -7.45 -20.79 1.74
N THR A 742 -8.11 -21.87 1.36
CA THR A 742 -7.51 -23.14 0.98
C THR A 742 -7.92 -23.56 -0.44
N SER A 743 -7.08 -24.35 -1.10
CA SER A 743 -7.36 -24.93 -2.41
C SER A 743 -6.89 -26.38 -2.45
N PHE A 744 -7.73 -27.28 -2.97
CA PHE A 744 -7.47 -28.72 -3.08
C PHE A 744 -7.57 -29.19 -4.52
N ASN A 745 -6.71 -30.13 -4.92
CA ASN A 745 -6.83 -30.86 -6.18
C ASN A 745 -7.72 -32.09 -5.95
N LEU A 746 -8.75 -32.27 -6.78
CA LEU A 746 -9.75 -33.34 -6.69
C LEU A 746 -9.36 -34.61 -7.46
N ASP A 747 -8.21 -34.61 -8.14
CA ASP A 747 -7.61 -35.75 -8.83
C ASP A 747 -6.82 -36.65 -7.86
N ASN A 748 -6.09 -36.05 -6.90
CA ASN A 748 -5.27 -36.73 -5.88
C ASN A 748 -5.72 -36.49 -4.43
N ASN A 749 -6.58 -35.49 -4.18
CA ASN A 749 -6.96 -35.02 -2.84
C ASN A 749 -5.80 -34.34 -2.07
N ASP A 750 -4.82 -33.78 -2.79
CA ASP A 750 -3.72 -33.01 -2.19
C ASP A 750 -4.06 -31.50 -2.10
N THR A 751 -3.50 -30.81 -1.10
CA THR A 751 -3.70 -29.38 -0.87
C THR A 751 -2.67 -28.55 -1.65
N LEU A 752 -3.13 -27.57 -2.45
CA LEU A 752 -2.25 -26.66 -3.21
C LEU A 752 -1.74 -25.47 -2.39
N SER A 753 -2.43 -25.08 -1.31
CA SER A 753 -2.10 -23.89 -0.49
C SER A 753 -3.22 -23.60 0.50
N THR A 754 -2.88 -23.38 1.77
CA THR A 754 -3.79 -22.94 2.83
C THR A 754 -3.26 -21.68 3.50
N ASP A 755 -3.76 -20.52 3.09
CA ASP A 755 -3.46 -19.25 3.73
C ASP A 755 -4.34 -19.05 4.97
N TYR A 756 -3.78 -19.22 6.17
CA TYR A 756 -4.40 -18.84 7.45
C TYR A 756 -4.20 -17.35 7.72
N VAL A 757 -5.24 -16.68 8.22
CA VAL A 757 -5.26 -15.23 8.46
C VAL A 757 -5.88 -14.91 9.82
N LEU A 758 -5.17 -14.12 10.63
CA LEU A 758 -5.68 -13.49 11.86
C LEU A 758 -5.53 -11.98 11.73
N GLU A 759 -6.65 -11.26 11.83
CA GLU A 759 -6.70 -9.81 11.69
C GLU A 759 -7.30 -9.14 12.93
N TYR A 760 -6.69 -8.03 13.31
CA TYR A 760 -7.25 -7.05 14.24
C TYR A 760 -7.51 -5.75 13.46
N SER A 761 -8.76 -5.37 13.24
CA SER A 761 -9.13 -4.23 12.41
C SER A 761 -9.88 -3.14 13.18
N ARG A 762 -9.39 -1.90 13.07
CA ARG A 762 -10.01 -0.66 13.56
C ARG A 762 -10.14 0.34 12.40
N ARG A 763 -10.66 1.54 12.63
CA ARG A 763 -10.93 2.54 11.58
C ARG A 763 -9.64 3.19 11.10
N THR A 764 -8.79 3.63 12.02
CA THR A 764 -7.50 4.29 11.71
C THR A 764 -6.34 3.32 11.46
N TYR A 765 -6.40 2.10 12.01
CA TYR A 765 -5.34 1.10 11.85
C TYR A 765 -5.87 -0.34 11.74
N GLY A 766 -5.00 -1.26 11.33
CA GLY A 766 -5.25 -2.69 11.43
C GLY A 766 -3.97 -3.50 11.37
N VAL A 767 -3.95 -4.67 11.99
CA VAL A 767 -2.83 -5.62 11.98
C VAL A 767 -3.30 -6.94 11.42
N VAL A 768 -2.63 -7.45 10.39
CA VAL A 768 -2.89 -8.78 9.80
C VAL A 768 -1.67 -9.66 9.98
N LEU A 769 -1.87 -10.83 10.58
CA LEU A 769 -0.94 -11.94 10.62
C LEU A 769 -1.42 -12.99 9.61
N ARG A 770 -0.50 -13.51 8.79
CA ARG A 770 -0.80 -14.54 7.79
C ARG A 770 0.31 -15.58 7.76
N TYR A 771 -0.07 -16.85 7.63
CA TYR A 771 0.83 -17.99 7.52
C TYR A 771 0.29 -19.00 6.50
N ASN A 772 1.18 -19.66 5.77
CA ASN A 772 0.87 -20.70 4.79
C ASN A 772 1.83 -21.87 4.99
N PRO A 773 1.37 -23.07 5.41
CA PRO A 773 2.24 -24.20 5.68
C PRO A 773 2.74 -24.89 4.41
N GLU A 774 1.94 -25.00 3.35
CA GLU A 774 2.34 -25.69 2.11
C GLU A 774 3.37 -24.88 1.28
N LEU A 775 3.51 -23.59 1.58
CA LEU A 775 4.52 -22.68 1.04
C LEU A 775 5.59 -22.28 2.05
N GLU A 776 5.46 -22.69 3.31
CA GLU A 776 6.29 -22.29 4.46
C GLU A 776 6.58 -20.77 4.56
N ILE A 777 5.59 -19.92 4.25
CA ILE A 777 5.74 -18.45 4.26
C ILE A 777 4.82 -17.77 5.28
N GLY A 778 5.33 -16.73 5.93
CA GLY A 778 4.57 -15.85 6.81
C GLY A 778 4.64 -14.38 6.41
N SER A 779 3.68 -13.59 6.87
CA SER A 779 3.69 -12.12 6.73
C SER A 779 2.96 -11.41 7.87
N ILE A 780 3.51 -10.26 8.30
CA ILE A 780 2.92 -9.35 9.28
C ILE A 780 2.69 -8.01 8.60
N SER A 781 1.46 -7.52 8.63
CA SER A 781 1.05 -6.31 7.90
C SER A 781 0.37 -5.30 8.82
N LEU A 782 0.86 -4.06 8.83
CA LEU A 782 0.27 -2.93 9.54
C LEU A 782 -0.36 -1.95 8.55
N ARG A 783 -1.68 -1.84 8.58
CA ARG A 783 -2.47 -0.80 7.90
C ARG A 783 -2.56 0.43 8.80
N ILE A 784 -2.36 1.62 8.24
CA ILE A 784 -2.75 2.92 8.78
C ILE A 784 -3.58 3.62 7.69
N SER A 785 -4.84 3.93 7.98
CA SER A 785 -5.79 4.55 7.04
C SER A 785 -5.48 6.03 6.77
N ASP A 786 -6.07 6.61 5.74
CA ASP A 786 -6.18 8.06 5.54
C ASP A 786 -7.66 8.45 5.39
N PHE A 787 -8.05 9.65 5.80
CA PHE A 787 -9.44 10.10 5.74
C PHE A 787 -9.56 11.53 5.20
N ASN A 788 -10.60 11.78 4.39
CA ASN A 788 -11.09 13.11 4.09
C ASN A 788 -12.40 13.35 4.86
N TRP A 789 -12.62 14.58 5.32
CA TRP A 789 -13.85 15.02 5.99
C TRP A 789 -14.09 16.52 5.78
N THR A 790 -15.29 16.99 6.13
CA THR A 790 -15.68 18.40 6.26
C THR A 790 -16.27 18.67 7.65
N GLY A 791 -16.31 19.94 8.08
CA GLY A 791 -16.51 20.31 9.48
C GLY A 791 -15.23 20.17 10.32
N GLY A 792 -15.19 20.77 11.50
CA GLY A 792 -14.06 20.65 12.43
C GLY A 792 -14.26 19.52 13.43
N GLY A 793 -13.26 18.68 13.66
CA GLY A 793 -13.35 17.57 14.63
C GLY A 793 -13.07 18.00 16.08
N ASP A 794 -13.88 17.51 17.03
CA ASP A 794 -13.84 17.78 18.48
C ASP A 794 -12.48 17.54 19.16
N PRO A 795 -12.17 18.16 20.30
CA PRO A 795 -10.94 17.88 21.07
C PRO A 795 -10.68 16.37 21.29
N PHE A 796 -9.43 15.93 21.27
CA PHE A 796 -9.09 14.50 21.40
C PHE A 796 -9.47 13.93 22.77
N SER A 797 -9.56 14.79 23.80
CA SER A 797 -9.91 14.41 25.17
C SER A 797 -11.38 14.68 25.51
N THR A 798 -12.11 13.64 25.91
CA THR A 798 -13.46 13.74 26.49
C THR A 798 -13.47 14.10 27.98
N THR A 799 -12.34 14.52 28.55
CA THR A 799 -12.29 15.15 29.88
C THR A 799 -13.17 16.39 29.87
N GLY A 800 -14.20 16.44 30.73
CA GLY A 800 -15.36 17.35 30.65
C GLY A 800 -15.12 18.86 30.73
N VAL A 801 -13.89 19.34 30.61
CA VAL A 801 -13.58 20.76 30.43
C VAL A 801 -13.89 21.15 28.98
N ARG A 802 -15.18 21.29 28.65
CA ARG A 802 -15.60 21.98 27.41
C ARG A 802 -15.21 23.46 27.56
N PRO A 803 -14.41 24.07 26.66
CA PRO A 803 -14.05 25.48 26.77
C PRO A 803 -15.30 26.35 26.59
N VAL A 804 -15.70 27.07 27.64
CA VAL A 804 -16.96 27.83 27.68
C VAL A 804 -16.84 29.14 26.88
N VAL A 805 -17.05 29.04 25.57
CA VAL A 805 -17.10 30.20 24.66
C VAL A 805 -18.43 30.94 24.83
N GLY A 806 -18.37 32.19 25.31
CA GLY A 806 -19.57 33.04 25.44
C GLY A 806 -20.49 32.71 26.62
N GLY A 807 -20.01 31.99 27.63
CA GLY A 807 -20.73 31.77 28.89
C GLY A 807 -21.82 30.68 28.86
N VAL A 808 -21.87 29.83 27.82
CA VAL A 808 -22.87 28.76 27.69
C VAL A 808 -22.21 27.41 27.39
N GLU A 809 -22.33 26.46 28.31
CA GLU A 809 -22.17 25.04 27.98
C GLU A 809 -23.34 24.62 27.09
N ARG A 810 -23.06 24.00 25.94
CA ARG A 810 -24.08 23.34 25.13
C ARG A 810 -23.96 21.83 25.30
N GLY A 811 -25.08 21.20 25.65
CA GLY A 811 -25.27 19.76 25.54
C GLY A 811 -25.39 19.31 24.08
N ASP A 812 -25.50 18.00 23.93
CA ASP A 812 -25.36 17.28 22.64
C ASP A 812 -26.63 17.31 21.77
#